data_AF-Q2G4A9-F1
#
_entry.id   AF-Q2G4A9-F1
#
_cell.length_a   1.000
_cell.length_b   1.000
_cell.length_c   1.000
_cell.angle_alpha   90.00
_cell.angle_beta   90.00
_cell.angle_gamma   90.00
#
_symmetry.space_group_name_H-M   'P 1'
#
loop_
_entity.id
_entity.type
_entity.pdbx_description
1 polymer ?
#
loop_
_entity_poly.entity_id
_entity_poly.type
_entity_poly.pdbx_seq_one_letter_code
_entity_poly.pdbx_strand_id
1 'polypeptide(L)'
;MMRQLLATLFLGLAACSLGGATVLTEGAGREWPGPGGDAGKTHHSRLTAINAENVGRLGLAWQVELGTLRGQEATPVVVDGVLYTSGTTGRAYAFDAATGKELWRFEPEVDMQVNRTVCCDMVNRGVAVGRGKVFVASLDGWMYALDARTGAVVWKSDFIENRAKGDNSTGAPEIAGDVVVIGMGGAEYDVRGYVTALDLDTGKLRWRWHVVPRDPKLGPQETPELEAALKTWDPNSRWDIGGGGSPWDAINYDPETGLVLVGTGNGGPYATSKRSPAGGDNLYLASLVALDPKTGRMKWHYQETPGDNWDFTATQPMIFTRMKIDGEDRPVVLHAPKNGYLYILDRRDGKLLRANPIVRTNWAKGIDPGTGRPILDPAAADYTTGPKIVFPATTGARNWHPASYDPATGLYIGAVLDMGNLIFMTPGAKPLKARGLNNDAALIFTPDVKEALAAFPPEFGDAVRKLPAYQEALKQPATAQIRAIDPLTGKTVWAADTAGWQDRGGVLTTSSGLTIHGGVTGKLFVRDTKTGKLLKEIDTGTPIMAAPMTYEVGGVQYIAVMAGWGGGGYPFVPRYSAAYTRGNMNRLLVFKVGGGKVPLPDLLPPLEVAPEPPAQAAGVTAATIARGQGLFFGNCAICHANQPRSITPDLRRMQPATHEMFREIVLEGLLTPNGMPRWNDILSTDDADAIHAYLIDLQGKTRADELAKQKAGKPLDGPSLTILSNY
;
A
#
# COMPACT_ATOMS: atom_id res chain seq x y z
N MET A 1 -42.40 -41.42 45.83
CA MET A 1 -41.44 -40.33 46.09
C MET A 1 -40.26 -40.51 45.15
N MET A 2 -39.92 -39.42 44.44
CA MET A 2 -38.72 -39.18 43.62
C MET A 2 -38.38 -40.16 42.48
N ARG A 3 -38.90 -39.80 41.30
CA ARG A 3 -38.33 -40.09 39.97
C ARG A 3 -37.02 -39.31 39.81
N GLN A 4 -35.95 -39.98 39.37
CA GLN A 4 -34.80 -39.33 38.73
C GLN A 4 -34.85 -39.64 37.24
N LEU A 5 -35.20 -38.64 36.44
CA LEU A 5 -34.96 -38.63 35.00
C LEU A 5 -33.49 -38.22 34.77
N LEU A 6 -32.72 -39.09 34.11
CA LEU A 6 -31.55 -38.65 33.36
C LEU A 6 -32.05 -37.89 32.13
N ALA A 7 -31.80 -36.59 32.07
CA ALA A 7 -31.92 -35.79 30.86
C ALA A 7 -30.54 -35.70 30.21
N THR A 8 -30.35 -36.46 29.14
CA THR A 8 -29.24 -36.35 28.21
C THR A 8 -29.33 -35.00 27.49
N LEU A 9 -28.37 -34.10 27.78
CA LEU A 9 -28.20 -32.87 27.03
C LEU A 9 -27.53 -33.22 25.69
N PHE A 10 -28.32 -33.34 24.63
CA PHE A 10 -27.81 -33.34 23.26
C PHE A 10 -27.28 -31.93 22.95
N LEU A 11 -25.97 -31.74 23.02
CA LEU A 11 -25.32 -30.64 22.31
C LEU A 11 -25.48 -30.92 20.82
N GLY A 12 -26.23 -30.08 20.13
CA GLY A 12 -26.26 -30.05 18.68
C GLY A 12 -24.90 -29.64 18.12
N LEU A 13 -24.05 -30.63 17.85
CA LEU A 13 -22.95 -30.48 16.90
C LEU A 13 -23.56 -30.24 15.52
N ALA A 14 -23.54 -28.99 15.06
CA ALA A 14 -23.64 -28.69 13.65
C ALA A 14 -22.34 -29.17 12.97
N ALA A 15 -22.28 -30.47 12.68
CA ALA A 15 -21.36 -31.01 11.72
C ALA A 15 -21.82 -30.55 10.33
N CYS A 16 -21.27 -29.44 9.84
CA CYS A 16 -21.40 -29.09 8.43
C CYS A 16 -20.69 -30.17 7.60
N SER A 17 -21.49 -30.96 6.90
CA SER A 17 -21.06 -31.81 5.81
C SER A 17 -20.41 -30.94 4.72
N LEU A 18 -19.18 -31.30 4.36
CA LEU A 18 -18.53 -30.90 3.12
C LEU A 18 -19.37 -31.39 1.94
N GLY A 19 -20.08 -30.49 1.24
CA GLY A 19 -20.86 -30.88 0.06
C GLY A 19 -21.86 -29.88 -0.52
N GLY A 20 -21.87 -28.61 -0.09
CA GLY A 20 -22.69 -27.57 -0.72
C GLY A 20 -21.92 -26.26 -0.83
N ALA A 21 -21.89 -25.65 -2.03
CA ALA A 21 -21.36 -24.30 -2.20
C ALA A 21 -22.13 -23.35 -1.29
N THR A 22 -21.44 -22.73 -0.34
CA THR A 22 -22.06 -21.72 0.54
C THR A 22 -22.08 -20.42 -0.23
N VAL A 23 -23.27 -19.90 -0.53
CA VAL A 23 -23.42 -18.60 -1.20
C VAL A 23 -22.80 -17.52 -0.31
N LEU A 24 -21.93 -16.68 -0.88
CA LEU A 24 -21.35 -15.55 -0.15
C LEU A 24 -22.45 -14.63 0.38
N THR A 25 -22.39 -14.32 1.67
CA THR A 25 -23.23 -13.26 2.24
C THR A 25 -22.51 -11.93 2.08
N GLU A 26 -23.10 -11.04 1.30
CA GLU A 26 -22.58 -9.69 1.08
C GLU A 26 -22.96 -8.77 2.24
N GLY A 27 -21.97 -8.05 2.75
CA GLY A 27 -22.05 -7.11 3.86
C GLY A 27 -21.81 -7.72 5.24
N ALA A 28 -20.90 -7.07 5.98
CA ALA A 28 -20.66 -7.33 7.40
C ALA A 28 -21.94 -7.10 8.24
N GLY A 29 -22.17 -7.96 9.23
CA GLY A 29 -23.30 -7.85 10.13
C GLY A 29 -22.99 -6.96 11.34
N ARG A 30 -23.32 -7.46 12.54
CA ARG A 30 -22.94 -6.84 13.82
C ARG A 30 -21.43 -6.87 14.07
N GLU A 31 -20.77 -7.89 13.55
CA GLU A 31 -19.33 -8.07 13.61
C GLU A 31 -18.64 -7.62 12.32
N TRP A 32 -17.32 -7.50 12.40
CA TRP A 32 -16.45 -7.24 11.26
C TRP A 32 -15.28 -8.24 11.31
N PRO A 33 -15.50 -9.51 10.92
CA PRO A 33 -14.60 -10.64 11.23
C PRO A 33 -13.26 -10.66 10.49
N GLY A 34 -13.03 -9.78 9.52
CA GLY A 34 -11.75 -9.64 8.81
C GLY A 34 -11.62 -8.25 8.21
N PRO A 35 -10.43 -7.85 7.69
CA PRO A 35 -10.19 -6.49 7.21
C PRO A 35 -11.22 -5.99 6.18
N GLY A 36 -11.69 -6.87 5.29
CA GLY A 36 -12.72 -6.56 4.29
C GLY A 36 -14.17 -6.59 4.78
N GLY A 37 -14.40 -6.89 6.07
CA GLY A 37 -15.72 -6.91 6.73
C GLY A 37 -16.54 -8.17 6.52
N ASP A 38 -16.45 -8.81 5.36
CA ASP A 38 -17.13 -10.06 5.06
C ASP A 38 -16.23 -10.99 4.22
N ALA A 39 -16.76 -12.16 3.85
CA ALA A 39 -16.05 -13.11 2.98
C ALA A 39 -15.82 -12.57 1.56
N GLY A 40 -16.62 -11.59 1.13
CA GLY A 40 -16.47 -10.92 -0.16
C GLY A 40 -15.48 -9.77 -0.16
N LYS A 41 -14.94 -9.41 1.01
CA LYS A 41 -14.12 -8.22 1.22
C LYS A 41 -14.79 -6.95 0.68
N THR A 42 -16.11 -6.86 0.80
CA THR A 42 -16.90 -5.81 0.14
C THR A 42 -16.74 -4.44 0.78
N HIS A 43 -16.19 -4.36 2.01
CA HIS A 43 -16.23 -3.17 2.85
C HIS A 43 -17.65 -2.55 2.92
N HIS A 44 -18.67 -3.40 2.88
CA HIS A 44 -20.07 -3.05 3.07
C HIS A 44 -20.56 -3.54 4.43
N SER A 45 -21.45 -2.80 5.06
CA SER A 45 -22.15 -3.24 6.27
C SER A 45 -23.66 -3.27 6.09
N ARG A 46 -24.29 -4.32 6.61
CA ARG A 46 -25.75 -4.46 6.67
C ARG A 46 -26.40 -3.66 7.80
N LEU A 47 -25.60 -3.00 8.64
CA LEU A 47 -26.11 -2.18 9.74
C LEU A 47 -26.73 -0.87 9.23
N THR A 48 -27.82 -0.46 9.88
CA THR A 48 -28.64 0.70 9.45
C THR A 48 -28.96 1.68 10.57
N ALA A 49 -28.46 1.43 11.79
CA ALA A 49 -28.75 2.27 12.94
C ALA A 49 -28.16 3.69 12.78
N ILE A 50 -27.01 3.83 12.11
CA ILE A 50 -26.49 5.10 11.61
C ILE A 50 -27.01 5.29 10.18
N ASN A 51 -27.73 6.38 9.93
CA ASN A 51 -28.38 6.66 8.65
C ASN A 51 -28.49 8.17 8.39
N ALA A 52 -29.03 8.55 7.23
CA ALA A 52 -29.12 9.95 6.82
C ALA A 52 -29.91 10.85 7.79
N GLU A 53 -30.85 10.29 8.57
CA GLU A 53 -31.69 11.05 9.51
C GLU A 53 -30.94 11.43 10.79
N ASN A 54 -29.95 10.61 11.20
CA ASN A 54 -29.28 10.78 12.49
C ASN A 54 -27.77 11.01 12.40
N VAL A 55 -27.15 10.86 11.22
CA VAL A 55 -25.71 11.05 10.99
C VAL A 55 -25.23 12.45 11.37
N GLY A 56 -26.10 13.45 11.37
CA GLY A 56 -25.81 14.80 11.86
C GLY A 56 -25.29 14.82 13.32
N ARG A 57 -25.71 13.83 14.13
CA ARG A 57 -25.31 13.65 15.54
C ARG A 57 -24.14 12.67 15.72
N LEU A 58 -23.51 12.21 14.64
CA LEU A 58 -22.31 11.37 14.73
C LEU A 58 -21.16 12.18 15.36
N GLY A 59 -20.49 11.59 16.34
CA GLY A 59 -19.36 12.18 17.06
C GLY A 59 -18.50 11.10 17.72
N LEU A 60 -17.43 11.52 18.40
CA LEU A 60 -16.46 10.61 19.04
C LEU A 60 -17.11 9.83 20.19
N ALA A 61 -17.00 8.51 20.15
CA ALA A 61 -17.32 7.62 21.25
C ALA A 61 -16.13 7.47 22.19
N TRP A 62 -14.98 7.09 21.64
CA TRP A 62 -13.71 6.90 22.34
C TRP A 62 -12.57 6.93 21.33
N GLN A 63 -11.34 7.07 21.83
CA GLN A 63 -10.12 7.05 21.02
C GLN A 63 -8.95 6.48 21.83
N VAL A 64 -7.91 6.03 21.13
CA VAL A 64 -6.63 5.62 21.73
C VAL A 64 -5.48 6.22 20.92
N GLU A 65 -4.45 6.68 21.62
CA GLU A 65 -3.16 7.05 21.03
C GLU A 65 -2.22 5.84 21.02
N LEU A 66 -1.60 5.55 19.88
CA LEU A 66 -0.83 4.31 19.69
C LEU A 66 0.65 4.46 20.06
N GLY A 67 1.11 5.70 20.28
CA GLY A 67 2.51 5.99 20.62
C GLY A 67 3.46 5.86 19.43
N THR A 68 2.97 6.01 18.21
CA THR A 68 3.74 5.91 16.96
C THR A 68 3.44 7.11 16.05
N LEU A 69 4.33 7.36 15.07
CA LEU A 69 4.30 8.55 14.21
C LEU A 69 4.44 8.24 12.70
N ARG A 70 4.10 7.01 12.29
CA ARG A 70 4.23 6.56 10.89
C ARG A 70 2.86 6.15 10.33
N GLY A 71 2.81 5.62 9.11
CA GLY A 71 1.55 5.28 8.44
C GLY A 71 0.69 4.28 9.21
N GLN A 72 -0.61 4.53 9.25
CA GLN A 72 -1.61 3.59 9.74
C GLN A 72 -2.49 3.15 8.58
N GLU A 73 -2.27 1.91 8.11
CA GLU A 73 -2.96 1.34 6.94
C GLU A 73 -4.01 0.28 7.32
N ALA A 74 -4.01 -0.18 8.58
CA ALA A 74 -4.86 -1.28 9.02
C ALA A 74 -6.35 -0.94 9.05
N THR A 75 -7.18 -1.86 8.56
CA THR A 75 -8.62 -1.89 8.87
C THR A 75 -8.85 -2.75 10.11
N PRO A 76 -9.42 -2.20 11.20
CA PRO A 76 -9.72 -2.98 12.39
C PRO A 76 -10.71 -4.13 12.13
N VAL A 77 -10.64 -5.14 12.98
CA VAL A 77 -11.50 -6.32 13.00
C VAL A 77 -12.27 -6.34 14.32
N VAL A 78 -13.55 -6.70 14.32
CA VAL A 78 -14.36 -6.83 15.55
C VAL A 78 -15.01 -8.19 15.59
N VAL A 79 -14.70 -8.98 16.62
CA VAL A 79 -15.25 -10.31 16.88
C VAL A 79 -15.58 -10.42 18.36
N ASP A 80 -16.79 -10.88 18.69
CA ASP A 80 -17.27 -11.08 20.06
C ASP A 80 -17.09 -9.85 20.98
N GLY A 81 -17.29 -8.65 20.42
CA GLY A 81 -17.18 -7.39 21.15
C GLY A 81 -15.74 -6.91 21.43
N VAL A 82 -14.73 -7.59 20.88
CA VAL A 82 -13.33 -7.18 20.95
C VAL A 82 -12.89 -6.62 19.60
N LEU A 83 -12.28 -5.44 19.62
CA LEU A 83 -11.65 -4.82 18.45
C LEU A 83 -10.17 -5.18 18.42
N TYR A 84 -9.74 -5.80 17.32
CA TYR A 84 -8.35 -6.11 17.03
C TYR A 84 -7.84 -5.25 15.88
N THR A 85 -6.62 -4.77 15.97
CA THR A 85 -5.97 -4.04 14.88
C THR A 85 -4.46 -4.21 14.94
N SER A 86 -3.77 -3.82 13.87
CA SER A 86 -2.31 -3.70 13.85
C SER A 86 -1.89 -2.24 13.69
N GLY A 87 -0.61 -2.00 13.92
CA GLY A 87 0.05 -0.72 13.66
C GLY A 87 1.44 -0.93 13.07
N THR A 88 2.27 0.10 13.16
CA THR A 88 3.62 0.12 12.58
C THR A 88 4.41 -1.13 12.95
N THR A 89 5.16 -1.64 11.97
CA THR A 89 6.06 -2.81 12.06
C THR A 89 5.42 -4.15 12.44
N GLY A 90 4.08 -4.22 12.52
CA GLY A 90 3.37 -5.43 12.96
C GLY A 90 3.03 -5.45 14.45
N ARG A 91 3.09 -4.30 15.15
CA ARG A 91 2.45 -4.14 16.47
C ARG A 91 0.98 -4.53 16.36
N ALA A 92 0.43 -5.19 17.38
CA ALA A 92 -0.98 -5.57 17.42
C ALA A 92 -1.63 -5.13 18.74
N TYR A 93 -2.92 -4.84 18.67
CA TYR A 93 -3.68 -4.29 19.79
C TYR A 93 -5.05 -4.96 19.88
N ALA A 94 -5.55 -5.14 21.10
CA ALA A 94 -6.93 -5.51 21.37
C ALA A 94 -7.58 -4.56 22.36
N PHE A 95 -8.81 -4.15 22.04
CA PHE A 95 -9.61 -3.26 22.86
C PHE A 95 -11.01 -3.82 23.07
N ASP A 96 -11.61 -3.56 24.22
CA ASP A 96 -13.06 -3.66 24.38
C ASP A 96 -13.71 -2.68 23.39
N ALA A 97 -14.50 -3.20 22.43
CA ALA A 97 -14.96 -2.41 21.30
C ALA A 97 -16.00 -1.35 21.70
N ALA A 98 -16.67 -1.50 22.85
CA ALA A 98 -17.66 -0.52 23.31
C ALA A 98 -17.02 0.64 24.08
N THR A 99 -15.97 0.37 24.85
CA THR A 99 -15.38 1.30 25.81
C THR A 99 -14.00 1.84 25.42
N GLY A 100 -13.29 1.16 24.52
CA GLY A 100 -11.91 1.48 24.16
C GLY A 100 -10.87 1.07 25.21
N LYS A 101 -11.27 0.31 26.24
CA LYS A 101 -10.34 -0.23 27.24
C LYS A 101 -9.37 -1.19 26.56
N GLU A 102 -8.06 -0.91 26.65
CA GLU A 102 -7.02 -1.82 26.18
C GLU A 102 -7.10 -3.14 26.96
N LEU A 103 -7.19 -4.25 26.23
CA LEU A 103 -7.17 -5.60 26.77
C LEU A 103 -5.75 -6.14 26.78
N TRP A 104 -5.05 -5.95 25.67
CA TRP A 104 -3.63 -6.27 25.52
C TRP A 104 -3.02 -5.50 24.34
N ARG A 105 -1.68 -5.44 24.36
CA ARG A 105 -0.84 -4.91 23.29
C ARG A 105 0.33 -5.86 23.06
N PHE A 106 0.69 -6.04 21.81
CA PHE A 106 1.84 -6.83 21.37
C PHE A 106 2.78 -5.98 20.52
N GLU A 107 4.08 -6.10 20.80
CA GLU A 107 5.14 -5.46 20.02
C GLU A 107 6.11 -6.55 19.55
N PRO A 108 6.26 -6.75 18.22
CA PRO A 108 7.19 -7.74 17.71
C PRO A 108 8.64 -7.27 17.88
N GLU A 109 9.53 -8.23 18.09
CA GLU A 109 10.95 -8.02 17.85
C GLU A 109 11.19 -7.96 16.34
N VAL A 110 11.75 -6.85 15.86
CA VAL A 110 11.99 -6.57 14.44
C VAL A 110 13.46 -6.22 14.25
N ASP A 111 14.13 -6.89 13.30
CA ASP A 111 15.41 -6.39 12.80
C ASP A 111 15.17 -5.14 11.94
N MET A 112 15.32 -3.98 12.58
CA MET A 112 15.06 -2.67 11.96
C MET A 112 16.00 -2.35 10.79
N GLN A 113 17.04 -3.15 10.55
CA GLN A 113 17.81 -3.08 9.30
C GLN A 113 16.94 -3.32 8.06
N VAL A 114 15.81 -4.02 8.20
CA VAL A 114 14.85 -4.25 7.11
C VAL A 114 14.37 -2.96 6.45
N ASN A 115 14.37 -1.82 7.17
CA ASN A 115 13.96 -0.54 6.61
C ASN A 115 14.80 -0.10 5.40
N ARG A 116 15.99 -0.68 5.17
CA ARG A 116 16.75 -0.45 3.93
C ARG A 116 16.01 -0.90 2.68
N THR A 117 15.19 -1.95 2.81
CA THR A 117 14.49 -2.59 1.69
C THR A 117 12.96 -2.46 1.77
N VAL A 118 12.47 -1.53 2.59
CA VAL A 118 11.05 -1.19 2.67
C VAL A 118 10.81 0.08 1.86
N CYS A 119 10.19 -0.07 0.68
CA CYS A 119 9.96 1.05 -0.23
C CYS A 119 9.06 2.14 0.35
N CYS A 120 8.13 1.73 1.22
CA CYS A 120 6.84 2.39 1.32
C CYS A 120 6.36 2.51 2.77
N ASP A 121 7.27 2.93 3.68
CA ASP A 121 7.01 3.13 5.11
C ASP A 121 6.85 1.83 5.94
N MET A 122 6.95 1.95 7.27
CA MET A 122 6.91 0.86 8.27
C MET A 122 5.47 0.39 8.56
N VAL A 123 4.65 0.30 7.52
CA VAL A 123 3.20 0.10 7.61
C VAL A 123 2.81 -1.37 7.81
N ASN A 124 1.60 -1.59 8.29
CA ASN A 124 0.95 -2.91 8.36
C ASN A 124 -0.55 -2.75 8.07
N ARG A 125 -1.14 -3.68 7.29
CA ARG A 125 -2.52 -3.56 6.78
C ARG A 125 -3.58 -4.30 7.59
N GLY A 126 -3.20 -5.02 8.64
CA GLY A 126 -4.18 -5.59 9.55
C GLY A 126 -3.78 -6.94 10.11
N VAL A 127 -4.76 -7.57 10.76
CA VAL A 127 -4.64 -8.88 11.38
C VAL A 127 -5.70 -9.81 10.80
N ALA A 128 -5.46 -11.12 10.86
CA ALA A 128 -6.52 -12.12 10.75
C ALA A 128 -6.88 -12.64 12.14
N VAL A 129 -8.17 -12.89 12.37
CA VAL A 129 -8.66 -13.43 13.65
C VAL A 129 -9.44 -14.71 13.38
N GLY A 130 -9.12 -15.77 14.11
CA GLY A 130 -9.81 -17.05 13.94
C GLY A 130 -9.29 -18.13 14.89
N ARG A 131 -10.17 -19.06 15.26
CA ARG A 131 -9.86 -20.18 16.17
C ARG A 131 -9.14 -19.76 17.47
N GLY A 132 -9.59 -18.66 18.06
CA GLY A 132 -9.03 -18.11 19.30
C GLY A 132 -7.65 -17.48 19.17
N LYS A 133 -7.18 -17.22 17.94
CA LYS A 133 -5.87 -16.60 17.67
C LYS A 133 -6.00 -15.32 16.84
N VAL A 134 -5.03 -14.44 16.99
CA VAL A 134 -4.80 -13.26 16.15
C VAL A 134 -3.48 -13.45 15.41
N PHE A 135 -3.49 -13.34 14.08
CA PHE A 135 -2.32 -13.50 13.23
C PHE A 135 -1.86 -12.14 12.72
N VAL A 136 -0.57 -11.85 12.84
CA VAL A 136 0.05 -10.60 12.38
C VAL A 136 1.46 -10.88 11.86
N ALA A 137 1.81 -10.26 10.74
CA ALA A 137 3.16 -10.29 10.18
C ALA A 137 3.97 -9.06 10.64
N SER A 138 5.22 -9.25 11.07
CA SER A 138 6.15 -8.16 11.28
C SER A 138 6.80 -7.69 9.97
N LEU A 139 7.35 -6.48 9.99
CA LEU A 139 7.97 -5.85 8.82
C LEU A 139 9.13 -6.68 8.23
N ASP A 140 9.89 -7.34 9.10
CA ASP A 140 11.03 -8.24 8.77
C ASP A 140 10.62 -9.71 8.52
N GLY A 141 9.31 -9.94 8.33
CA GLY A 141 8.77 -11.18 7.77
C GLY A 141 8.68 -12.35 8.74
N TRP A 142 8.43 -12.08 10.01
CA TRP A 142 7.95 -13.09 10.95
C TRP A 142 6.43 -13.07 11.02
N MET A 143 5.81 -14.24 10.97
CA MET A 143 4.41 -14.42 11.32
C MET A 143 4.30 -14.74 12.81
N TYR A 144 3.42 -14.03 13.50
CA TYR A 144 3.07 -14.29 14.89
C TYR A 144 1.61 -14.74 14.96
N ALA A 145 1.36 -15.84 15.67
CA ALA A 145 0.03 -16.16 16.16
C ALA A 145 -0.04 -15.85 17.66
N LEU A 146 -0.97 -15.00 18.02
CA LEU A 146 -1.19 -14.53 19.37
C LEU A 146 -2.47 -15.15 19.91
N ASP A 147 -2.51 -15.51 21.19
CA ASP A 147 -3.75 -15.87 21.87
C ASP A 147 -4.68 -14.65 21.89
N ALA A 148 -5.90 -14.79 21.36
CA ALA A 148 -6.79 -13.66 21.15
C ALA A 148 -7.21 -12.97 22.46
N ARG A 149 -7.19 -13.68 23.59
CA ARG A 149 -7.60 -13.13 24.88
C ARG A 149 -6.48 -12.38 25.59
N THR A 150 -5.24 -12.83 25.43
CA THR A 150 -4.10 -12.38 26.25
C THR A 150 -3.03 -11.65 25.45
N GLY A 151 -3.00 -11.80 24.13
CA GLY A 151 -1.94 -11.29 23.26
C GLY A 151 -0.62 -12.07 23.37
N ALA A 152 -0.59 -13.16 24.14
CA ALA A 152 0.60 -13.99 24.30
C ALA A 152 0.93 -14.74 23.00
N VAL A 153 2.22 -14.83 22.66
CA VAL A 153 2.68 -15.56 21.47
C VAL A 153 2.41 -17.05 21.66
N VAL A 154 1.57 -17.62 20.79
CA VAL A 154 1.32 -19.07 20.69
C VAL A 154 2.41 -19.72 19.83
N TRP A 155 2.72 -19.12 18.68
CA TRP A 155 3.84 -19.51 17.84
C TRP A 155 4.38 -18.33 17.03
N LYS A 156 5.63 -18.43 16.60
CA LYS A 156 6.35 -17.48 15.74
C LYS A 156 7.04 -18.26 14.62
N SER A 157 6.90 -17.81 13.37
CA SER A 157 7.49 -18.48 12.20
C SER A 157 8.11 -17.51 11.22
N ASP A 158 9.30 -17.84 10.74
CA ASP A 158 9.96 -17.10 9.66
C ASP A 158 9.34 -17.52 8.32
N PHE A 159 8.73 -16.57 7.60
CA PHE A 159 8.23 -16.85 6.26
C PHE A 159 9.10 -16.24 5.17
N ILE A 160 10.24 -15.63 5.51
CA ILE A 160 11.19 -15.11 4.53
C ILE A 160 12.03 -16.26 4.00
N GLU A 161 12.07 -16.41 2.68
CA GLU A 161 12.85 -17.47 2.03
C GLU A 161 14.36 -17.27 2.20
N ASN A 162 14.81 -16.03 2.05
CA ASN A 162 16.22 -15.69 2.06
C ASN A 162 16.44 -14.31 2.69
N ARG A 163 16.87 -14.30 3.95
CA ARG A 163 17.17 -13.06 4.69
C ARG A 163 18.36 -12.26 4.13
N ALA A 164 19.09 -12.80 3.16
CA ALA A 164 20.14 -12.06 2.45
C ALA A 164 19.59 -11.14 1.34
N LYS A 165 18.29 -11.23 1.01
CA LYS A 165 17.60 -10.40 0.02
C LYS A 165 16.72 -9.34 0.67
N GLY A 166 16.21 -8.41 -0.13
CA GLY A 166 15.38 -7.29 0.32
C GLY A 166 13.94 -7.62 0.72
N ASP A 167 13.62 -8.89 0.94
CA ASP A 167 12.31 -9.37 1.35
C ASP A 167 11.82 -8.66 2.63
N ASN A 168 10.57 -8.24 2.62
CA ASN A 168 9.88 -7.61 3.76
C ASN A 168 8.38 -7.92 3.71
N SER A 169 7.60 -7.45 4.68
CA SER A 169 6.13 -7.62 4.66
C SER A 169 5.36 -6.44 5.23
N THR A 170 4.21 -6.15 4.62
CA THR A 170 3.30 -5.07 5.03
C THR A 170 1.82 -5.49 5.00
N GLY A 171 1.48 -6.58 4.32
CA GLY A 171 0.11 -7.05 4.12
C GLY A 171 -0.53 -7.64 5.38
N ALA A 172 -1.85 -7.78 5.34
CA ALA A 172 -2.60 -8.53 6.35
C ALA A 172 -2.54 -10.04 6.01
N PRO A 173 -2.41 -10.93 7.02
CA PRO A 173 -2.57 -12.37 6.80
C PRO A 173 -4.01 -12.73 6.43
N GLU A 174 -4.21 -13.86 5.76
CA GLU A 174 -5.54 -14.39 5.43
C GLU A 174 -5.68 -15.85 5.88
N ILE A 175 -6.77 -16.19 6.56
CA ILE A 175 -7.06 -17.57 6.98
C ILE A 175 -7.82 -18.29 5.86
N ALA A 176 -7.27 -19.42 5.40
CA ALA A 176 -7.87 -20.26 4.37
C ALA A 176 -7.95 -21.71 4.86
N GLY A 177 -9.07 -22.08 5.48
CA GLY A 177 -9.26 -23.44 6.01
C GLY A 177 -8.36 -23.76 7.22
N ASP A 178 -7.32 -24.55 7.01
CA ASP A 178 -6.34 -24.98 8.03
C ASP A 178 -4.98 -24.27 7.90
N VAL A 179 -4.87 -23.27 7.03
CA VAL A 179 -3.65 -22.47 6.86
C VAL A 179 -3.91 -20.97 7.06
N VAL A 180 -2.85 -20.25 7.44
CA VAL A 180 -2.74 -18.80 7.32
C VAL A 180 -1.78 -18.47 6.19
N VAL A 181 -2.23 -17.63 5.25
CA VAL A 181 -1.52 -17.28 4.02
C VAL A 181 -1.02 -15.84 4.14
N ILE A 182 0.24 -15.61 3.74
CA ILE A 182 0.87 -14.29 3.76
C ILE A 182 1.85 -14.15 2.59
N GLY A 183 1.93 -12.94 2.05
CA GLY A 183 2.87 -12.58 0.99
C GLY A 183 4.02 -11.70 1.46
N MET A 184 4.76 -11.15 0.51
CA MET A 184 5.96 -10.36 0.76
C MET A 184 6.01 -9.14 -0.18
N GLY A 185 6.76 -8.12 0.25
CA GLY A 185 7.15 -6.93 -0.53
C GLY A 185 8.62 -6.98 -0.95
N GLY A 186 9.03 -6.02 -1.79
CA GLY A 186 10.44 -5.81 -2.14
C GLY A 186 10.78 -5.83 -3.64
N ALA A 187 9.79 -5.80 -4.55
CA ALA A 187 10.00 -5.84 -6.01
C ALA A 187 10.91 -4.70 -6.54
N GLU A 188 11.02 -3.61 -5.78
CA GLU A 188 11.94 -2.48 -6.06
C GLU A 188 13.42 -2.84 -5.83
N TYR A 189 13.69 -3.96 -5.15
CA TYR A 189 15.00 -4.42 -4.70
C TYR A 189 15.37 -5.75 -5.41
N ASP A 190 15.98 -6.70 -4.71
CA ASP A 190 16.58 -7.93 -5.25
C ASP A 190 15.79 -9.22 -4.90
N VAL A 191 14.46 -9.16 -5.01
CA VAL A 191 13.56 -10.24 -4.57
C VAL A 191 12.92 -11.03 -5.72
N ARG A 192 12.56 -12.27 -5.43
CA ARG A 192 11.68 -13.13 -6.23
C ARG A 192 10.37 -13.27 -5.46
N GLY A 193 9.25 -12.83 -6.03
CA GLY A 193 7.96 -12.84 -5.34
C GLY A 193 7.45 -14.24 -5.01
N TYR A 194 6.84 -14.40 -3.84
CA TYR A 194 6.17 -15.63 -3.42
C TYR A 194 5.07 -15.34 -2.40
N VAL A 195 4.16 -16.31 -2.25
CA VAL A 195 3.18 -16.36 -1.16
C VAL A 195 3.39 -17.66 -0.37
N THR A 196 3.28 -17.56 0.95
CA THR A 196 3.57 -18.64 1.90
C THR A 196 2.30 -19.00 2.68
N ALA A 197 2.03 -20.29 2.81
CA ALA A 197 1.02 -20.79 3.74
C ALA A 197 1.66 -21.53 4.91
N LEU A 198 1.27 -21.14 6.11
CA LEU A 198 1.67 -21.75 7.36
C LEU A 198 0.49 -22.49 7.96
N ASP A 199 0.75 -23.62 8.59
CA ASP A 199 -0.22 -24.35 9.38
C ASP A 199 -0.80 -23.44 10.47
N LEU A 200 -2.12 -23.33 10.53
CA LEU A 200 -2.80 -22.35 11.36
C LEU A 200 -2.54 -22.55 12.87
N ASP A 201 -2.32 -23.79 13.30
CA ASP A 201 -2.17 -24.15 14.71
C ASP A 201 -0.71 -24.26 15.16
N THR A 202 0.20 -24.65 14.26
CA THR A 202 1.61 -24.88 14.59
C THR A 202 2.59 -23.88 13.98
N GLY A 203 2.16 -23.08 13.02
CA GLY A 203 3.02 -22.14 12.29
C GLY A 203 3.99 -22.79 11.31
N LYS A 204 3.96 -24.12 11.13
CA LYS A 204 4.87 -24.83 10.23
C LYS A 204 4.56 -24.50 8.77
N LEU A 205 5.58 -24.30 7.94
CA LEU A 205 5.43 -24.14 6.50
C LEU A 205 4.68 -25.34 5.90
N ARG A 206 3.57 -25.06 5.21
CA ARG A 206 2.77 -26.07 4.50
C ARG A 206 3.10 -26.08 3.02
N TRP A 207 3.15 -24.91 2.41
CA TRP A 207 3.56 -24.72 1.03
C TRP A 207 4.02 -23.28 0.79
N ARG A 208 4.79 -23.11 -0.27
CA ARG A 208 5.14 -21.80 -0.84
C ARG A 208 4.90 -21.86 -2.35
N TRP A 209 4.29 -20.82 -2.89
CA TRP A 209 4.12 -20.65 -4.33
C TRP A 209 4.90 -19.42 -4.78
N HIS A 210 5.85 -19.61 -5.70
CA HIS A 210 6.61 -18.52 -6.31
C HIS A 210 5.86 -17.94 -7.50
N VAL A 211 5.94 -16.61 -7.64
CA VAL A 211 5.21 -15.84 -8.66
C VAL A 211 5.91 -15.92 -10.02
N VAL A 212 7.24 -15.95 -10.02
CA VAL A 212 8.04 -15.95 -11.25
C VAL A 212 9.01 -17.14 -11.26
N PRO A 213 9.43 -17.63 -12.44
CA PRO A 213 10.44 -18.68 -12.55
C PRO A 213 11.75 -18.32 -11.85
N ARG A 214 12.53 -19.33 -11.45
CA ARG A 214 13.93 -19.16 -11.06
C ARG A 214 14.84 -19.25 -12.27
N ASP A 215 16.11 -18.85 -12.09
CA ASP A 215 17.15 -19.06 -13.09
C ASP A 215 17.16 -20.54 -13.55
N PRO A 216 16.90 -20.83 -14.84
CA PRO A 216 16.90 -22.21 -15.34
C PRO A 216 18.27 -22.88 -15.24
N LYS A 217 19.37 -22.13 -15.04
CA LYS A 217 20.70 -22.68 -14.76
C LYS A 217 20.79 -23.36 -13.39
N LEU A 218 19.86 -23.06 -12.47
CA LEU A 218 19.78 -23.69 -11.15
C LEU A 218 19.02 -25.02 -11.16
N GLY A 219 18.52 -25.46 -12.33
CA GLY A 219 17.79 -26.70 -12.52
C GLY A 219 16.30 -26.50 -12.81
N PRO A 220 15.48 -27.56 -12.73
CA PRO A 220 14.06 -27.51 -13.09
C PRO A 220 13.29 -26.54 -12.18
N GLN A 221 12.21 -25.96 -12.66
CA GLN A 221 11.32 -25.11 -11.88
C GLN A 221 10.57 -25.92 -10.81
N GLU A 222 10.08 -25.24 -9.77
CA GLU A 222 9.43 -25.88 -8.62
C GLU A 222 8.09 -26.52 -8.98
N THR A 223 7.43 -26.02 -10.02
CA THR A 223 6.12 -26.52 -10.46
C THR A 223 5.98 -26.54 -11.99
N PRO A 224 5.11 -27.40 -12.56
CA PRO A 224 4.80 -27.39 -14.00
C PRO A 224 4.30 -26.04 -14.52
N GLU A 225 3.61 -25.27 -13.66
CA GLU A 225 3.14 -23.93 -14.00
C GLU A 225 4.32 -22.97 -14.19
N LEU A 226 5.34 -23.03 -13.34
CA LEU A 226 6.56 -22.24 -13.49
C LEU A 226 7.40 -22.68 -14.70
N GLU A 227 7.42 -23.98 -15.03
CA GLU A 227 8.02 -24.45 -16.30
C GLU A 227 7.31 -23.88 -17.53
N ALA A 228 5.99 -23.77 -17.48
CA ALA A 228 5.23 -23.12 -18.55
C ALA A 228 5.49 -21.61 -18.59
N ALA A 229 5.51 -20.95 -17.43
CA ALA A 229 5.76 -19.53 -17.29
C ALA A 229 7.15 -19.14 -17.80
N LEU A 230 8.18 -19.98 -17.61
CA LEU A 230 9.56 -19.74 -18.10
C LEU A 230 9.62 -19.44 -19.60
N LYS A 231 8.71 -19.99 -20.40
CA LYS A 231 8.60 -19.71 -21.85
C LYS A 231 8.22 -18.27 -22.18
N THR A 232 7.75 -17.51 -21.19
CA THR A 232 7.39 -16.10 -21.32
C THR A 232 8.50 -15.16 -20.84
N TRP A 233 9.67 -15.70 -20.51
CA TRP A 233 10.86 -14.96 -20.08
C TRP A 233 12.02 -15.19 -21.05
N ASP A 234 12.87 -14.18 -21.21
CA ASP A 234 14.12 -14.31 -21.92
C ASP A 234 15.08 -15.22 -21.13
N PRO A 235 15.78 -16.18 -21.78
CA PRO A 235 16.83 -16.97 -21.13
C PRO A 235 17.93 -16.15 -20.42
N ASN A 236 18.17 -14.92 -20.87
CA ASN A 236 19.12 -13.95 -20.33
C ASN A 236 18.48 -12.92 -19.38
N SER A 237 17.29 -13.22 -18.85
CA SER A 237 16.67 -12.39 -17.82
C SER A 237 17.59 -12.13 -16.63
N ARG A 238 17.35 -11.01 -15.94
CA ARG A 238 18.08 -10.61 -14.71
C ARG A 238 17.64 -11.43 -13.49
N TRP A 239 17.85 -12.75 -13.58
CA TRP A 239 17.55 -13.70 -12.50
C TRP A 239 18.32 -13.38 -11.21
N ASP A 240 19.46 -12.70 -11.32
CA ASP A 240 20.26 -12.20 -10.21
C ASP A 240 19.52 -11.12 -9.38
N ILE A 241 18.66 -10.30 -10.01
CA ILE A 241 17.77 -9.37 -9.32
C ILE A 241 16.51 -10.10 -8.79
N GLY A 242 16.06 -11.17 -9.45
CA GLY A 242 14.99 -12.05 -8.97
C GLY A 242 13.66 -11.91 -9.70
N GLY A 243 13.47 -10.87 -10.53
CA GLY A 243 12.31 -10.72 -11.42
C GLY A 243 11.10 -9.99 -10.84
N GLY A 244 11.02 -9.81 -9.51
CA GLY A 244 9.90 -9.12 -8.85
C GLY A 244 8.68 -10.01 -8.61
N GLY A 245 7.48 -9.44 -8.73
CA GLY A 245 6.21 -10.16 -8.57
C GLY A 245 5.67 -10.23 -7.15
N SER A 246 6.24 -9.49 -6.20
CA SER A 246 5.87 -9.49 -4.78
C SER A 246 4.35 -9.34 -4.51
N PRO A 247 3.67 -10.35 -3.93
CA PRO A 247 2.24 -10.28 -3.61
C PRO A 247 2.03 -9.63 -2.23
N TRP A 248 2.10 -8.30 -2.16
CA TRP A 248 2.25 -7.57 -0.89
C TRP A 248 0.95 -7.14 -0.20
N ASP A 249 -0.23 -7.36 -0.80
CA ASP A 249 -1.52 -6.94 -0.25
C ASP A 249 -2.68 -7.91 -0.55
N ALA A 250 -3.25 -7.90 -1.76
CA ALA A 250 -4.45 -8.68 -2.07
C ALA A 250 -4.26 -10.22 -2.05
N ILE A 251 -4.49 -10.82 -0.89
CA ILE A 251 -4.55 -12.26 -0.66
C ILE A 251 -5.86 -12.56 0.07
N ASN A 252 -6.81 -13.19 -0.62
CA ASN A 252 -8.16 -13.39 -0.09
C ASN A 252 -8.63 -14.82 -0.31
N TYR A 253 -9.25 -15.42 0.70
CA TYR A 253 -9.89 -16.72 0.60
C TYR A 253 -11.36 -16.56 0.22
N ASP A 254 -11.76 -17.27 -0.83
CA ASP A 254 -13.13 -17.33 -1.30
C ASP A 254 -13.78 -18.65 -0.85
N PRO A 255 -14.65 -18.65 0.16
CA PRO A 255 -15.29 -19.88 0.64
C PRO A 255 -16.31 -20.47 -0.34
N GLU A 256 -16.78 -19.73 -1.36
CA GLU A 256 -17.71 -20.24 -2.38
C GLU A 256 -16.98 -21.13 -3.39
N THR A 257 -15.79 -20.72 -3.83
CA THR A 257 -14.96 -21.52 -4.75
C THR A 257 -13.96 -22.43 -4.03
N GLY A 258 -13.66 -22.15 -2.76
CA GLY A 258 -12.62 -22.84 -1.99
C GLY A 258 -11.20 -22.48 -2.40
N LEU A 259 -11.00 -21.36 -3.10
CA LEU A 259 -9.72 -20.91 -3.63
C LEU A 259 -9.16 -19.72 -2.86
N VAL A 260 -7.83 -19.60 -2.84
CA VAL A 260 -7.14 -18.38 -2.41
C VAL A 260 -6.79 -17.60 -3.65
N LEU A 261 -7.33 -16.39 -3.81
CA LEU A 261 -6.97 -15.49 -4.89
C LEU A 261 -5.85 -14.56 -4.41
N VAL A 262 -4.82 -14.42 -5.24
CA VAL A 262 -3.61 -13.65 -4.99
C VAL A 262 -3.40 -12.66 -6.12
N GLY A 263 -3.26 -11.38 -5.78
CA GLY A 263 -2.78 -10.35 -6.67
C GLY A 263 -1.26 -10.26 -6.66
N THR A 264 -0.61 -10.29 -7.82
CA THR A 264 0.85 -10.31 -7.94
C THR A 264 1.45 -8.95 -8.31
N GLY A 265 2.68 -8.72 -7.87
CA GLY A 265 3.36 -7.43 -8.01
C GLY A 265 3.91 -7.13 -9.41
N ASN A 266 4.55 -5.96 -9.50
CA ASN A 266 5.31 -5.46 -10.63
C ASN A 266 6.62 -6.25 -10.86
N GLY A 267 7.21 -6.09 -12.05
CA GLY A 267 8.52 -6.65 -12.38
C GLY A 267 9.68 -5.87 -11.75
N GLY A 268 10.75 -6.58 -11.37
CA GLY A 268 12.01 -6.00 -10.91
C GLY A 268 13.20 -6.45 -11.77
N PRO A 269 13.97 -5.54 -12.42
CA PRO A 269 13.75 -4.10 -12.54
C PRO A 269 12.45 -3.78 -13.31
N TYR A 270 12.00 -2.52 -13.25
CA TYR A 270 10.77 -2.10 -13.93
C TYR A 270 10.90 -2.26 -15.45
N ALA A 271 12.04 -1.85 -16.02
CA ALA A 271 12.27 -1.90 -17.44
C ALA A 271 12.33 -3.34 -17.98
N THR A 272 11.34 -3.75 -18.77
CA THR A 272 11.29 -5.09 -19.39
C THR A 272 12.53 -5.35 -20.25
N SER A 273 13.04 -4.34 -20.96
CA SER A 273 14.28 -4.45 -21.76
C SER A 273 15.53 -4.80 -20.95
N LYS A 274 15.50 -4.56 -19.63
CA LYS A 274 16.56 -4.95 -18.69
C LYS A 274 16.23 -6.27 -18.01
N ARG A 275 14.98 -6.43 -17.56
CA ARG A 275 14.52 -7.62 -16.83
C ARG A 275 14.46 -8.87 -17.70
N SER A 276 13.99 -8.73 -18.94
CA SER A 276 13.75 -9.79 -19.92
C SER A 276 14.01 -9.22 -21.33
N PRO A 277 15.27 -9.18 -21.80
CA PRO A 277 15.68 -8.36 -22.96
C PRO A 277 14.90 -8.58 -24.26
N ALA A 278 14.52 -9.81 -24.59
CA ALA A 278 13.68 -10.14 -25.75
C ALA A 278 12.18 -9.86 -25.53
N GLY A 279 11.80 -9.29 -24.38
CA GLY A 279 10.42 -9.05 -23.99
C GLY A 279 9.77 -10.27 -23.37
N GLY A 280 8.50 -10.50 -23.72
CA GLY A 280 7.67 -11.58 -23.19
C GLY A 280 6.69 -11.12 -22.10
N ASP A 281 5.68 -11.95 -21.86
CA ASP A 281 4.62 -11.67 -20.88
C ASP A 281 5.15 -11.62 -19.44
N ASN A 282 6.26 -12.30 -19.17
CA ASN A 282 6.89 -12.41 -17.86
C ASN A 282 5.90 -12.91 -16.78
N LEU A 283 5.26 -14.04 -17.04
CA LEU A 283 4.31 -14.64 -16.10
C LEU A 283 5.00 -15.03 -14.76
N TYR A 284 4.38 -14.84 -13.60
CA TYR A 284 3.01 -14.33 -13.37
C TYR A 284 2.99 -12.91 -12.80
N LEU A 285 3.80 -11.98 -13.34
CA LEU A 285 3.76 -10.57 -12.94
C LEU A 285 2.39 -9.93 -13.23
N ALA A 286 1.99 -8.95 -12.42
CA ALA A 286 0.79 -8.13 -12.60
C ALA A 286 -0.48 -8.96 -12.97
N SER A 287 -0.74 -10.00 -12.19
CA SER A 287 -1.78 -10.99 -12.44
C SER A 287 -2.66 -11.22 -11.21
N LEU A 288 -3.90 -11.63 -11.44
CA LEU A 288 -4.69 -12.36 -10.45
C LEU A 288 -4.45 -13.87 -10.65
N VAL A 289 -4.18 -14.58 -9.56
CA VAL A 289 -3.88 -16.00 -9.55
C VAL A 289 -4.73 -16.70 -8.50
N ALA A 290 -5.38 -17.80 -8.84
CA ALA A 290 -6.09 -18.63 -7.88
C ALA A 290 -5.29 -19.88 -7.51
N LEU A 291 -5.15 -20.12 -6.21
CA LEU A 291 -4.40 -21.21 -5.61
C LEU A 291 -5.33 -22.11 -4.79
N ASP A 292 -5.02 -23.41 -4.80
CA ASP A 292 -5.60 -24.35 -3.86
C ASP A 292 -5.02 -24.13 -2.45
N PRO A 293 -5.84 -23.89 -1.41
CA PRO A 293 -5.34 -23.57 -0.08
C PRO A 293 -4.57 -24.70 0.59
N LYS A 294 -4.78 -25.96 0.19
CA LYS A 294 -4.14 -27.12 0.81
C LYS A 294 -2.75 -27.40 0.23
N THR A 295 -2.58 -27.13 -1.06
CA THR A 295 -1.40 -27.55 -1.83
C THR A 295 -0.59 -26.40 -2.42
N GLY A 296 -1.16 -25.20 -2.51
CA GLY A 296 -0.55 -24.06 -3.19
C GLY A 296 -0.50 -24.20 -4.71
N ARG A 297 -1.17 -25.21 -5.30
CA ARG A 297 -1.20 -25.41 -6.75
C ARG A 297 -2.14 -24.44 -7.42
N MET A 298 -1.67 -23.80 -8.49
CA MET A 298 -2.44 -22.85 -9.27
C MET A 298 -3.58 -23.55 -10.01
N LYS A 299 -4.75 -22.90 -10.03
CA LYS A 299 -5.94 -23.35 -10.76
C LYS A 299 -6.16 -22.54 -12.03
N TRP A 300 -6.01 -21.23 -11.93
CA TRP A 300 -6.12 -20.32 -13.05
C TRP A 300 -5.32 -19.04 -12.74
N HIS A 301 -5.02 -18.28 -13.79
CA HIS A 301 -4.52 -16.91 -13.68
C HIS A 301 -5.13 -16.04 -14.78
N TYR A 302 -5.17 -14.74 -14.54
CA TYR A 302 -5.42 -13.71 -15.54
C TYR A 302 -4.40 -12.60 -15.37
N GLN A 303 -3.63 -12.31 -16.42
CA GLN A 303 -2.60 -11.29 -16.39
C GLN A 303 -3.15 -9.94 -16.86
N GLU A 304 -3.23 -8.99 -15.95
CA GLU A 304 -3.82 -7.67 -16.19
C GLU A 304 -2.86 -6.74 -16.94
N THR A 305 -1.55 -6.90 -16.71
CA THR A 305 -0.50 -6.12 -17.38
C THR A 305 0.63 -7.03 -17.89
N PRO A 306 0.47 -7.67 -19.07
CA PRO A 306 1.52 -8.47 -19.68
C PRO A 306 2.79 -7.67 -19.96
N GLY A 307 3.94 -8.21 -19.56
CA GLY A 307 5.23 -7.56 -19.74
C GLY A 307 5.38 -6.23 -18.99
N ASP A 308 4.77 -6.11 -17.79
CA ASP A 308 4.78 -4.90 -16.94
C ASP A 308 6.11 -4.15 -17.02
N ASN A 309 6.01 -2.87 -17.36
CA ASN A 309 7.16 -2.00 -17.56
C ASN A 309 7.10 -0.77 -16.63
N TRP A 310 6.03 -0.58 -15.85
CA TRP A 310 5.64 0.72 -15.30
C TRP A 310 5.34 0.71 -13.80
N ASP A 311 5.73 -0.36 -13.09
CA ASP A 311 5.29 -0.58 -11.71
C ASP A 311 3.75 -0.67 -11.61
N PHE A 312 3.15 -1.44 -12.53
CA PHE A 312 1.73 -1.76 -12.48
C PHE A 312 1.52 -3.10 -11.79
N THR A 313 1.49 -3.05 -10.45
CA THR A 313 1.05 -4.16 -9.62
C THR A 313 -0.40 -4.54 -9.88
N ALA A 314 -0.75 -5.81 -9.64
CA ALA A 314 -2.11 -6.32 -9.52
C ALA A 314 -2.46 -6.68 -8.06
N THR A 315 -1.81 -6.05 -7.09
CA THR A 315 -1.92 -6.36 -5.66
C THR A 315 -3.04 -5.60 -4.95
N GLN A 316 -3.82 -4.80 -5.68
CA GLN A 316 -4.84 -3.93 -5.09
C GLN A 316 -6.01 -4.73 -4.49
N PRO A 317 -6.68 -4.23 -3.44
CA PRO A 317 -7.77 -4.96 -2.79
C PRO A 317 -8.86 -5.43 -3.78
N MET A 318 -9.15 -6.73 -3.74
CA MET A 318 -10.18 -7.38 -4.53
C MET A 318 -11.52 -7.37 -3.79
N ILE A 319 -12.63 -7.29 -4.55
CA ILE A 319 -13.98 -7.50 -4.03
C ILE A 319 -14.60 -8.71 -4.71
N PHE A 320 -15.09 -9.68 -3.92
CA PHE A 320 -15.87 -10.81 -4.40
C PHE A 320 -17.36 -10.54 -4.20
N THR A 321 -18.12 -10.69 -5.27
CA THR A 321 -19.56 -10.43 -5.28
C THR A 321 -20.24 -11.37 -6.28
N ARG A 322 -21.55 -11.31 -6.37
CA ARG A 322 -22.33 -11.91 -7.46
C ARG A 322 -23.00 -10.82 -8.29
N MET A 323 -22.87 -10.92 -9.60
CA MET A 323 -23.43 -9.93 -10.53
C MET A 323 -24.18 -10.62 -11.67
N LYS A 324 -25.31 -10.02 -12.07
CA LYS A 324 -26.00 -10.40 -13.31
C LYS A 324 -25.23 -9.88 -14.53
N ILE A 325 -24.58 -10.78 -15.26
CA ILE A 325 -23.78 -10.47 -16.44
C ILE A 325 -24.21 -11.39 -17.58
N ASP A 326 -24.65 -10.77 -18.67
CA ASP A 326 -25.12 -11.47 -19.88
C ASP A 326 -26.27 -12.46 -19.57
N GLY A 327 -27.16 -12.07 -18.65
CA GLY A 327 -28.32 -12.87 -18.23
C GLY A 327 -28.04 -13.94 -17.16
N GLU A 328 -26.77 -14.19 -16.84
CA GLU A 328 -26.35 -15.15 -15.82
C GLU A 328 -25.96 -14.46 -14.51
N ASP A 329 -26.31 -15.04 -13.37
CA ASP A 329 -25.79 -14.63 -12.07
C ASP A 329 -24.43 -15.28 -11.84
N ARG A 330 -23.35 -14.48 -11.91
CA ARG A 330 -21.98 -14.97 -11.91
C ARG A 330 -21.25 -14.60 -10.60
N PRO A 331 -20.49 -15.53 -9.99
CA PRO A 331 -19.55 -15.19 -8.94
C PRO A 331 -18.35 -14.47 -9.56
N VAL A 332 -18.16 -13.19 -9.22
CA VAL A 332 -17.13 -12.36 -9.84
C VAL A 332 -16.16 -11.78 -8.84
N VAL A 333 -14.97 -11.46 -9.31
CA VAL A 333 -14.02 -10.58 -8.64
C VAL A 333 -14.02 -9.24 -9.38
N LEU A 334 -14.28 -8.17 -8.64
CA LEU A 334 -14.03 -6.80 -9.07
C LEU A 334 -12.62 -6.42 -8.63
N HIS A 335 -11.79 -6.01 -9.58
CA HIS A 335 -10.41 -5.63 -9.29
C HIS A 335 -10.01 -4.41 -10.10
N ALA A 336 -9.51 -3.39 -9.41
CA ALA A 336 -9.04 -2.16 -10.04
C ALA A 336 -7.57 -1.95 -9.64
N PRO A 337 -6.61 -2.49 -10.41
CA PRO A 337 -5.18 -2.36 -10.13
C PRO A 337 -4.63 -0.97 -10.48
N LYS A 338 -3.32 -0.80 -10.34
CA LYS A 338 -2.62 0.46 -10.69
C LYS A 338 -2.83 0.90 -12.15
N ASN A 339 -3.00 -0.05 -13.07
CA ASN A 339 -2.96 0.19 -14.52
C ASN A 339 -4.12 1.01 -15.11
N GLY A 340 -5.16 1.32 -14.32
CA GLY A 340 -6.24 2.23 -14.73
C GLY A 340 -7.49 1.57 -15.28
N TYR A 341 -7.58 0.25 -15.29
CA TYR A 341 -8.79 -0.49 -15.62
C TYR A 341 -9.48 -1.04 -14.37
N LEU A 342 -10.80 -1.20 -14.43
CA LEU A 342 -11.60 -1.99 -13.49
C LEU A 342 -12.00 -3.27 -14.23
N TYR A 343 -11.49 -4.40 -13.75
CA TYR A 343 -11.71 -5.74 -14.26
C TYR A 343 -12.85 -6.43 -13.51
N ILE A 344 -13.61 -7.23 -14.26
CA ILE A 344 -14.57 -8.20 -13.74
C ILE A 344 -14.16 -9.55 -14.30
N LEU A 345 -13.74 -10.47 -13.43
CA LEU A 345 -13.41 -11.85 -13.80
C LEU A 345 -14.39 -12.81 -13.12
N ASP A 346 -14.70 -13.93 -13.77
CA ASP A 346 -15.38 -15.05 -13.10
C ASP A 346 -14.40 -15.73 -12.13
N ARG A 347 -14.77 -15.83 -10.84
CA ARG A 347 -13.87 -16.37 -9.79
C ARG A 347 -13.59 -17.86 -9.94
N ARG A 348 -14.41 -18.58 -10.71
CA ARG A 348 -14.30 -20.04 -10.85
C ARG A 348 -13.15 -20.44 -11.76
N ASP A 349 -12.93 -19.67 -12.83
CA ASP A 349 -12.01 -20.02 -13.91
C ASP A 349 -11.10 -18.87 -14.38
N GLY A 350 -11.25 -17.67 -13.82
CA GLY A 350 -10.45 -16.50 -14.18
C GLY A 350 -10.85 -15.85 -15.50
N LYS A 351 -11.98 -16.27 -16.10
CA LYS A 351 -12.43 -15.72 -17.38
C LYS A 351 -12.73 -14.22 -17.26
N LEU A 352 -12.13 -13.43 -18.13
CA LEU A 352 -12.45 -12.01 -18.27
C LEU A 352 -13.90 -11.83 -18.75
N LEU A 353 -14.67 -11.05 -17.99
CA LEU A 353 -16.04 -10.68 -18.33
C LEU A 353 -16.14 -9.23 -18.81
N ARG A 354 -15.49 -8.29 -18.10
CA ARG A 354 -15.42 -6.86 -18.47
C ARG A 354 -14.08 -6.26 -18.03
N ALA A 355 -13.58 -5.28 -18.75
CA ALA A 355 -12.44 -4.45 -18.34
C ALA A 355 -12.65 -3.03 -18.85
N ASN A 356 -12.87 -2.09 -17.92
CA ASN A 356 -13.27 -0.73 -18.26
C ASN A 356 -12.23 0.28 -17.73
N PRO A 357 -11.72 1.21 -18.56
CA PRO A 357 -10.83 2.25 -18.07
C PRO A 357 -11.59 3.19 -17.11
N ILE A 358 -10.96 3.54 -15.98
CA ILE A 358 -11.54 4.43 -14.95
C ILE A 358 -10.78 5.77 -14.84
N VAL A 359 -9.66 5.90 -15.56
CA VAL A 359 -8.82 7.11 -15.69
C VAL A 359 -8.24 7.16 -17.10
N ARG A 360 -7.50 8.22 -17.43
CA ARG A 360 -6.68 8.25 -18.65
C ARG A 360 -5.67 7.11 -18.67
N THR A 361 -5.59 6.42 -19.80
CA THR A 361 -4.65 5.33 -20.05
C THR A 361 -3.99 5.54 -21.42
N ASN A 362 -2.66 5.61 -21.46
CA ASN A 362 -1.92 5.69 -22.72
C ASN A 362 -0.90 4.56 -22.92
N TRP A 363 -0.72 3.68 -21.92
CA TRP A 363 0.09 2.46 -22.07
C TRP A 363 -0.60 1.38 -22.91
N ALA A 364 -1.93 1.41 -22.97
CA ALA A 364 -2.76 0.55 -23.81
C ALA A 364 -3.89 1.37 -24.46
N LYS A 365 -4.33 0.93 -25.64
CA LYS A 365 -5.44 1.52 -26.42
C LYS A 365 -6.81 0.95 -26.04
N GLY A 366 -6.85 -0.01 -25.13
CA GLY A 366 -8.03 -0.80 -24.79
C GLY A 366 -7.68 -2.26 -24.53
N ILE A 367 -8.71 -3.07 -24.25
CA ILE A 367 -8.60 -4.52 -24.12
C ILE A 367 -9.18 -5.17 -25.38
N ASP A 368 -8.43 -6.07 -25.98
CA ASP A 368 -8.88 -6.85 -27.13
C ASP A 368 -9.96 -7.86 -26.67
N PRO A 369 -11.17 -7.82 -27.25
CA PRO A 369 -12.30 -8.64 -26.78
C PRO A 369 -12.17 -10.13 -27.15
N GLY A 370 -11.31 -10.47 -28.12
CA GLY A 370 -11.10 -11.87 -28.53
C GLY A 370 -10.11 -12.61 -27.64
N THR A 371 -9.08 -11.91 -27.17
CA THR A 371 -7.99 -12.48 -26.37
C THR A 371 -8.08 -12.10 -24.89
N GLY A 372 -8.82 -11.03 -24.56
CA GLY A 372 -8.87 -10.45 -23.22
C GLY A 372 -7.58 -9.74 -22.82
N ARG A 373 -6.68 -9.44 -23.77
CA ARG A 373 -5.36 -8.82 -23.51
C ARG A 373 -5.36 -7.33 -23.83
N PRO A 374 -4.58 -6.51 -23.11
CA PRO A 374 -4.41 -5.11 -23.48
C PRO A 374 -3.71 -4.96 -24.83
N ILE A 375 -4.19 -3.99 -25.62
CA ILE A 375 -3.56 -3.58 -26.89
C ILE A 375 -2.51 -2.52 -26.54
N LEU A 376 -1.27 -2.95 -26.33
CA LEU A 376 -0.17 -2.07 -25.90
C LEU A 376 0.10 -0.93 -26.89
N ASP A 377 0.53 0.22 -26.38
CA ASP A 377 1.01 1.37 -27.18
C ASP A 377 2.47 1.73 -26.84
N PRO A 378 3.46 0.98 -27.38
CA PRO A 378 4.87 1.26 -27.12
C PRO A 378 5.31 2.68 -27.51
N ALA A 379 4.69 3.27 -28.54
CA ALA A 379 5.04 4.63 -28.97
C ALA A 379 4.76 5.65 -27.84
N ALA A 380 3.68 5.45 -27.08
CA ALA A 380 3.30 6.29 -25.96
C ALA A 380 4.00 5.93 -24.64
N ALA A 381 4.34 4.64 -24.41
CA ALA A 381 4.70 4.16 -23.08
C ALA A 381 6.02 3.38 -22.96
N ASP A 382 6.69 3.02 -24.05
CA ASP A 382 8.02 2.39 -23.98
C ASP A 382 9.12 3.45 -23.79
N TYR A 383 9.49 3.67 -22.52
CA TYR A 383 10.52 4.64 -22.14
C TYR A 383 11.96 4.15 -22.34
N THR A 384 12.14 2.94 -22.88
CA THR A 384 13.48 2.43 -23.23
C THR A 384 14.01 3.05 -24.51
N THR A 385 13.11 3.67 -25.30
CA THR A 385 13.42 4.40 -26.54
C THR A 385 13.58 5.92 -26.36
N GLY A 386 13.49 6.41 -25.12
CA GLY A 386 13.53 7.83 -24.77
C GLY A 386 12.48 8.20 -23.71
N PRO A 387 12.45 9.45 -23.22
CA PRO A 387 11.49 9.85 -22.18
C PRO A 387 10.04 9.70 -22.66
N LYS A 388 9.16 9.24 -21.78
CA LYS A 388 7.71 9.11 -22.01
C LYS A 388 6.94 9.72 -20.85
N ILE A 389 5.76 10.28 -21.12
CA ILE A 389 4.78 10.61 -20.08
C ILE A 389 3.68 9.55 -20.14
N VAL A 390 3.62 8.69 -19.13
CA VAL A 390 2.73 7.53 -19.07
C VAL A 390 1.61 7.78 -18.06
N PHE A 391 0.38 7.46 -18.46
CA PHE A 391 -0.81 7.45 -17.62
C PHE A 391 -1.40 6.03 -17.58
N PRO A 392 -1.73 5.50 -16.38
CA PRO A 392 -1.48 6.07 -15.05
C PRO A 392 0.00 6.06 -14.66
N ALA A 393 0.30 6.65 -13.49
CA ALA A 393 1.62 6.69 -12.87
C ALA A 393 1.94 5.43 -12.02
N THR A 394 3.16 5.34 -11.49
CA THR A 394 3.60 4.36 -10.47
C THR A 394 2.77 4.39 -9.17
N THR A 395 2.14 5.53 -8.87
CA THR A 395 1.17 5.66 -7.77
C THR A 395 -0.12 4.88 -8.01
N GLY A 396 -0.39 4.52 -9.27
CA GLY A 396 -1.57 3.83 -9.75
C GLY A 396 -2.83 4.69 -9.82
N ALA A 397 -3.77 4.27 -10.69
CA ALA A 397 -5.14 4.76 -10.66
C ALA A 397 -5.86 4.42 -9.35
N ARG A 398 -5.55 3.22 -8.85
CA ARG A 398 -5.87 2.68 -7.54
C ARG A 398 -4.60 2.09 -6.94
N ASN A 399 -4.53 2.07 -5.62
CA ASN A 399 -3.42 1.51 -4.86
C ASN A 399 -4.02 0.72 -3.68
N TRP A 400 -3.29 0.49 -2.59
CA TRP A 400 -3.71 -0.33 -1.45
C TRP A 400 -4.97 0.15 -0.71
N HIS A 401 -5.38 1.42 -0.84
CA HIS A 401 -6.54 1.97 -0.13
C HIS A 401 -7.82 1.20 -0.50
N PRO A 402 -8.49 0.51 0.44
CA PRO A 402 -9.62 -0.36 0.10
C PRO A 402 -10.80 0.39 -0.54
N ALA A 403 -11.40 -0.21 -1.55
CA ALA A 403 -12.71 0.22 -2.05
C ALA A 403 -13.83 -0.50 -1.30
N SER A 404 -15.04 -0.01 -1.48
CA SER A 404 -16.25 -0.70 -1.07
C SER A 404 -17.15 -1.00 -2.26
N TYR A 405 -18.00 -2.02 -2.14
CA TYR A 405 -19.06 -2.33 -3.09
C TYR A 405 -20.40 -2.31 -2.37
N ASP A 406 -21.34 -1.51 -2.88
CA ASP A 406 -22.71 -1.49 -2.36
C ASP A 406 -23.62 -2.39 -3.21
N PRO A 407 -24.02 -3.57 -2.72
CA PRO A 407 -24.80 -4.53 -3.51
C PRO A 407 -26.21 -4.01 -3.84
N ALA A 408 -26.74 -3.04 -3.08
CA ALA A 408 -28.05 -2.46 -3.34
C ALA A 408 -28.06 -1.56 -4.58
N THR A 409 -26.98 -0.83 -4.84
CA THR A 409 -26.84 0.05 -6.00
C THR A 409 -25.99 -0.56 -7.12
N GLY A 410 -25.19 -1.58 -6.80
CA GLY A 410 -24.21 -2.19 -7.71
C GLY A 410 -22.97 -1.33 -7.94
N LEU A 411 -22.72 -0.31 -7.11
CA LEU A 411 -21.64 0.65 -7.31
C LEU A 411 -20.34 0.20 -6.63
N TYR A 412 -19.24 0.30 -7.37
CA TYR A 412 -17.88 0.24 -6.83
C TYR A 412 -17.46 1.64 -6.39
N ILE A 413 -17.05 1.81 -5.12
CA ILE A 413 -16.74 3.13 -4.55
C ILE A 413 -15.34 3.13 -3.96
N GLY A 414 -14.46 4.02 -4.45
CA GLY A 414 -13.06 4.09 -4.02
C GLY A 414 -12.36 5.38 -4.40
N ALA A 415 -11.18 5.61 -3.82
CA ALA A 415 -10.30 6.72 -4.16
C ALA A 415 -9.61 6.49 -5.51
N VAL A 416 -9.90 7.29 -6.52
CA VAL A 416 -9.34 7.19 -7.88
C VAL A 416 -8.40 8.36 -8.14
N LEU A 417 -7.21 8.05 -8.67
CA LEU A 417 -6.18 9.02 -9.02
C LEU A 417 -5.89 8.97 -10.53
N ASP A 418 -6.27 10.02 -11.25
CA ASP A 418 -5.84 10.23 -12.62
C ASP A 418 -4.57 11.10 -12.62
N MET A 419 -3.40 10.46 -12.74
CA MET A 419 -2.09 11.12 -12.73
C MET A 419 -1.09 10.27 -13.52
N GLY A 420 -0.06 10.91 -14.10
CA GLY A 420 0.99 10.24 -14.88
C GLY A 420 2.39 10.42 -14.30
N ASN A 421 3.35 9.73 -14.90
CA ASN A 421 4.77 9.93 -14.69
C ASN A 421 5.46 10.31 -16.00
N LEU A 422 6.37 11.29 -15.97
CA LEU A 422 7.51 11.31 -16.88
C LEU A 422 8.47 10.20 -16.43
N ILE A 423 8.70 9.22 -17.30
CA ILE A 423 9.55 8.05 -17.09
C ILE A 423 10.66 8.04 -18.14
N PHE A 424 11.89 7.75 -17.73
CA PHE A 424 13.02 7.56 -18.62
C PHE A 424 14.06 6.62 -18.01
N MET A 425 14.83 5.95 -18.88
CA MET A 425 15.94 5.11 -18.47
C MET A 425 17.03 5.95 -17.80
N THR A 426 17.56 5.45 -16.69
CA THR A 426 18.68 6.10 -16.03
C THR A 426 19.96 5.88 -16.84
N PRO A 427 20.82 6.90 -17.04
CA PRO A 427 22.06 6.73 -17.81
C PRO A 427 23.06 5.77 -17.14
N GLY A 428 23.82 5.05 -17.97
CA GLY A 428 24.92 4.19 -17.54
C GLY A 428 24.54 2.75 -17.23
N ALA A 429 25.53 1.93 -16.87
CA ALA A 429 25.31 0.57 -16.40
C ALA A 429 24.87 0.58 -14.92
N LYS A 430 23.83 -0.18 -14.59
CA LYS A 430 23.40 -0.42 -13.21
C LYS A 430 23.68 -1.88 -12.81
N PRO A 431 24.82 -2.15 -12.14
CA PRO A 431 25.05 -3.47 -11.57
C PRO A 431 24.01 -3.76 -10.48
N LEU A 432 23.82 -5.05 -10.18
CA LEU A 432 23.02 -5.47 -9.02
C LEU A 432 23.53 -4.80 -7.74
N LYS A 433 22.62 -4.20 -6.98
CA LYS A 433 22.86 -3.77 -5.60
C LYS A 433 22.13 -4.71 -4.67
N ALA A 434 22.85 -5.60 -3.99
CA ALA A 434 22.26 -6.53 -3.03
C ALA A 434 21.55 -5.77 -1.90
N ARG A 435 20.28 -6.09 -1.63
CA ARG A 435 19.40 -5.37 -0.69
C ARG A 435 19.40 -3.85 -0.93
N GLY A 436 19.55 -3.42 -2.18
CA GLY A 436 19.55 -2.02 -2.60
C GLY A 436 18.53 -1.79 -3.72
N LEU A 437 18.20 -0.54 -4.00
CA LEU A 437 17.20 -0.21 -5.03
C LEU A 437 17.72 -0.61 -6.42
N ASN A 438 16.94 -1.41 -7.17
CA ASN A 438 17.30 -1.98 -8.47
C ASN A 438 16.23 -1.72 -9.56
N ASN A 439 15.48 -0.61 -9.52
CA ASN A 439 14.38 -0.36 -10.45
C ASN A 439 14.78 0.13 -11.87
N ASP A 440 15.96 0.75 -12.02
CA ASP A 440 16.58 1.20 -13.29
C ASP A 440 15.80 2.26 -14.12
N ALA A 441 14.79 2.89 -13.52
CA ALA A 441 14.00 3.98 -14.12
C ALA A 441 13.98 5.22 -13.20
N ALA A 442 13.97 6.40 -13.81
CA ALA A 442 13.72 7.67 -13.15
C ALA A 442 12.26 8.09 -13.36
N LEU A 443 11.66 8.69 -12.33
CA LEU A 443 10.23 8.97 -12.27
C LEU A 443 10.00 10.42 -11.82
N ILE A 444 9.19 11.16 -12.56
CA ILE A 444 8.74 12.51 -12.17
C ILE A 444 7.23 12.56 -12.30
N PHE A 445 6.52 13.00 -11.28
CA PHE A 445 5.06 13.09 -11.33
C PHE A 445 4.60 14.25 -12.21
N THR A 446 3.49 14.06 -12.92
CA THR A 446 2.94 15.08 -13.83
C THR A 446 2.62 16.44 -13.17
N PRO A 447 2.26 16.54 -11.86
CA PRO A 447 2.17 17.83 -11.18
C PRO A 447 3.49 18.62 -11.08
N ASP A 448 4.63 17.94 -11.12
CA ASP A 448 5.96 18.54 -10.94
C ASP A 448 6.76 18.60 -12.26
N VAL A 449 6.22 18.05 -13.35
CA VAL A 449 6.99 17.86 -14.60
C VAL A 449 7.52 19.18 -15.15
N LYS A 450 6.72 20.25 -15.13
CA LYS A 450 7.12 21.54 -15.72
C LYS A 450 8.32 22.13 -14.99
N GLU A 451 8.26 22.16 -13.67
CA GLU A 451 9.29 22.69 -12.80
C GLU A 451 10.53 21.78 -12.79
N ALA A 452 10.34 20.46 -12.82
CA ALA A 452 11.44 19.50 -12.87
C ALA A 452 12.29 19.65 -14.14
N LEU A 453 11.67 19.98 -15.29
CA LEU A 453 12.42 20.19 -16.54
C LEU A 453 13.44 21.34 -16.49
N ALA A 454 13.35 22.26 -15.51
CA ALA A 454 14.36 23.29 -15.31
C ALA A 454 15.68 22.72 -14.76
N ALA A 455 15.66 21.53 -14.15
CA ALA A 455 16.83 20.87 -13.61
C ALA A 455 17.54 19.94 -14.61
N PHE A 456 16.96 19.72 -15.79
CA PHE A 456 17.53 18.85 -16.83
C PHE A 456 18.24 19.63 -17.93
N PRO A 457 19.17 18.99 -18.67
CA PRO A 457 19.76 19.58 -19.87
C PRO A 457 18.69 20.04 -20.88
N PRO A 458 18.89 21.18 -21.57
CA PRO A 458 17.90 21.73 -22.50
C PRO A 458 17.41 20.74 -23.55
N GLU A 459 18.30 19.91 -24.11
CA GLU A 459 17.98 18.91 -25.12
C GLU A 459 17.01 17.83 -24.60
N PHE A 460 17.18 17.40 -23.35
CA PHE A 460 16.26 16.48 -22.69
C PHE A 460 14.91 17.17 -22.45
N GLY A 461 14.94 18.41 -21.98
CA GLY A 461 13.75 19.25 -21.80
C GLY A 461 12.93 19.39 -23.09
N ASP A 462 13.60 19.63 -24.21
CA ASP A 462 12.95 19.78 -25.52
C ASP A 462 12.37 18.47 -26.06
N ALA A 463 13.03 17.34 -25.79
CA ALA A 463 12.47 16.02 -26.10
C ALA A 463 11.16 15.76 -25.34
N VAL A 464 11.13 16.08 -24.04
CA VAL A 464 9.92 15.93 -23.21
C VAL A 464 8.80 16.87 -23.68
N ARG A 465 9.11 18.14 -23.98
CA ARG A 465 8.10 19.13 -24.42
C ARG A 465 7.41 18.77 -25.74
N LYS A 466 8.05 17.95 -26.58
CA LYS A 466 7.51 17.43 -27.85
C LYS A 466 6.58 16.23 -27.68
N LEU A 467 6.55 15.60 -26.50
CA LEU A 467 5.67 14.46 -26.26
C LEU A 467 4.20 14.91 -26.31
N PRO A 468 3.31 14.17 -27.01
CA PRO A 468 1.88 14.50 -27.05
C PRO A 468 1.26 14.61 -25.64
N ALA A 469 1.65 13.70 -24.74
CA ALA A 469 1.19 13.64 -23.36
C ALA A 469 1.69 14.81 -22.47
N TYR A 470 2.66 15.61 -22.92
CA TYR A 470 3.13 16.77 -22.15
C TYR A 470 2.06 17.86 -22.03
N GLN A 471 1.37 18.18 -23.13
CA GLN A 471 0.28 19.17 -23.09
C GLN A 471 -0.90 18.69 -22.24
N GLU A 472 -1.16 17.39 -22.28
CA GLU A 472 -2.18 16.75 -21.43
C GLU A 472 -1.82 16.81 -19.94
N ALA A 473 -0.54 16.56 -19.60
CA ALA A 473 -0.03 16.71 -18.24
C ALA A 473 -0.11 18.16 -17.73
N LEU A 474 0.10 19.16 -18.59
CA LEU A 474 -0.05 20.56 -18.18
C LEU A 474 -1.51 20.97 -17.99
N LYS A 475 -2.42 20.45 -18.83
CA LYS A 475 -3.86 20.75 -18.76
C LYS A 475 -4.51 20.13 -17.53
N GLN A 476 -4.16 18.88 -17.22
CA GLN A 476 -4.70 18.13 -16.09
C GLN A 476 -3.56 17.31 -15.45
N PRO A 477 -2.74 17.95 -14.60
CA PRO A 477 -1.57 17.30 -14.00
C PRO A 477 -1.92 16.14 -13.08
N ALA A 478 -3.00 16.29 -12.31
CA ALA A 478 -3.59 15.20 -11.54
C ALA A 478 -5.07 15.48 -11.24
N THR A 479 -5.85 14.43 -11.02
CA THR A 479 -7.19 14.52 -10.42
C THR A 479 -7.37 13.39 -9.42
N ALA A 480 -7.65 13.72 -8.17
CA ALA A 480 -7.81 12.75 -7.09
C ALA A 480 -9.18 12.90 -6.46
N GLN A 481 -9.97 11.82 -6.49
CA GLN A 481 -11.39 11.85 -6.15
C GLN A 481 -11.81 10.57 -5.43
N ILE A 482 -12.79 10.66 -4.54
CA ILE A 482 -13.63 9.49 -4.23
C ILE A 482 -14.67 9.39 -5.34
N ARG A 483 -14.73 8.25 -6.04
CA ARG A 483 -15.67 8.00 -7.13
C ARG A 483 -16.57 6.82 -6.81
N ALA A 484 -17.86 6.94 -7.13
CA ALA A 484 -18.72 5.79 -7.34
C ALA A 484 -18.77 5.48 -8.84
N ILE A 485 -18.48 4.23 -9.17
CA ILE A 485 -18.31 3.74 -10.53
C ILE A 485 -19.30 2.59 -10.74
N ASP A 486 -20.01 2.60 -11.86
CA ASP A 486 -20.68 1.41 -12.35
C ASP A 486 -19.62 0.46 -12.92
N PRO A 487 -19.36 -0.69 -12.28
CA PRO A 487 -18.29 -1.60 -12.70
C PRO A 487 -18.52 -2.18 -14.09
N LEU A 488 -19.77 -2.32 -14.56
CA LEU A 488 -20.07 -2.89 -15.87
C LEU A 488 -19.68 -1.95 -17.03
N THR A 489 -19.69 -0.65 -16.79
CA THR A 489 -19.43 0.37 -17.82
C THR A 489 -18.16 1.19 -17.56
N GLY A 490 -17.60 1.14 -16.36
CA GLY A 490 -16.50 2.01 -15.90
C GLY A 490 -16.90 3.47 -15.72
N LYS A 491 -18.18 3.82 -15.94
CA LYS A 491 -18.64 5.20 -15.85
C LYS A 491 -18.74 5.62 -14.39
N THR A 492 -18.22 6.81 -14.11
CA THR A 492 -18.40 7.47 -12.83
C THR A 492 -19.83 7.99 -12.70
N VAL A 493 -20.56 7.52 -11.69
CA VAL A 493 -21.92 7.96 -11.36
C VAL A 493 -21.87 9.27 -10.59
N TRP A 494 -20.96 9.37 -9.63
CA TRP A 494 -20.62 10.62 -8.95
C TRP A 494 -19.16 10.61 -8.52
N ALA A 495 -18.60 11.80 -8.33
CA ALA A 495 -17.25 12.00 -7.82
C ALA A 495 -17.23 13.12 -6.76
N ALA A 496 -16.30 13.02 -5.82
CA ALA A 496 -16.00 14.06 -4.86
C ALA A 496 -14.49 14.32 -4.84
N ASP A 497 -14.10 15.56 -5.10
CA ASP A 497 -12.69 15.98 -5.06
C ASP A 497 -12.09 15.80 -3.67
N THR A 498 -10.83 15.38 -3.66
CA THR A 498 -9.99 15.29 -2.47
C THR A 498 -8.99 16.46 -2.46
N ALA A 499 -8.30 16.70 -1.35
CA ALA A 499 -7.43 17.87 -1.21
C ALA A 499 -6.18 17.85 -2.11
N GLY A 500 -5.79 16.69 -2.63
CA GLY A 500 -4.67 16.55 -3.54
C GLY A 500 -4.36 15.08 -3.85
N TRP A 501 -3.36 14.83 -4.68
CA TRP A 501 -3.07 13.49 -5.20
C TRP A 501 -2.68 12.45 -4.13
N GLN A 502 -2.25 12.88 -2.95
CA GLN A 502 -1.97 12.01 -1.81
C GLN A 502 -3.18 11.82 -0.88
N ASP A 503 -4.25 12.60 -1.04
CA ASP A 503 -5.47 12.50 -0.23
C ASP A 503 -6.33 11.33 -0.72
N ARG A 504 -5.89 10.11 -0.40
CA ARG A 504 -6.51 8.86 -0.81
C ARG A 504 -6.81 8.05 0.44
N GLY A 505 -8.10 7.83 0.71
CA GLY A 505 -8.56 7.05 1.85
C GLY A 505 -9.29 5.79 1.41
N GLY A 506 -9.29 4.77 2.26
CA GLY A 506 -10.19 3.63 2.11
C GLY A 506 -11.66 4.01 2.35
N VAL A 507 -12.58 3.18 1.85
CA VAL A 507 -14.01 3.48 1.84
C VAL A 507 -14.82 2.38 2.53
N LEU A 508 -15.86 2.78 3.25
CA LEU A 508 -16.92 1.93 3.83
C LEU A 508 -18.26 2.32 3.22
N THR A 509 -19.11 1.34 2.90
CA THR A 509 -20.55 1.58 2.61
C THR A 509 -21.45 0.87 3.61
N THR A 510 -22.69 1.35 3.76
CA THR A 510 -23.70 0.73 4.61
C THR A 510 -25.04 0.56 3.89
N SER A 511 -25.83 -0.42 4.31
CA SER A 511 -27.19 -0.65 3.80
C SER A 511 -28.17 0.49 4.14
N SER A 512 -27.79 1.43 5.00
CA SER A 512 -28.52 2.69 5.20
C SER A 512 -28.24 3.76 4.14
N GLY A 513 -27.43 3.43 3.12
CA GLY A 513 -27.10 4.33 2.02
C GLY A 513 -26.03 5.36 2.37
N LEU A 514 -25.12 5.03 3.29
CA LEU A 514 -24.00 5.90 3.65
C LEU A 514 -22.68 5.39 3.08
N THR A 515 -21.88 6.31 2.54
CA THR A 515 -20.49 6.11 2.17
C THR A 515 -19.61 6.91 3.14
N ILE A 516 -18.68 6.23 3.81
CA ILE A 516 -17.81 6.81 4.83
C ILE A 516 -16.36 6.65 4.37
N HIS A 517 -15.59 7.74 4.43
CA HIS A 517 -14.17 7.73 4.09
C HIS A 517 -13.41 8.78 4.89
N GLY A 518 -12.10 8.58 5.02
CA GLY A 518 -11.21 9.55 5.63
C GLY A 518 -10.42 10.33 4.58
N GLY A 519 -9.84 11.45 5.01
CA GLY A 519 -8.88 12.21 4.22
C GLY A 519 -7.66 12.62 5.04
N VAL A 520 -6.56 12.88 4.34
CA VAL A 520 -5.28 13.27 4.94
C VAL A 520 -5.30 14.69 5.49
N THR A 521 -6.32 15.48 5.13
CA THR A 521 -6.67 16.76 5.75
C THR A 521 -7.08 16.62 7.23
N GLY A 522 -7.19 15.40 7.75
CA GLY A 522 -7.59 15.14 9.13
C GLY A 522 -9.10 15.19 9.32
N LYS A 523 -9.84 14.62 8.36
CA LYS A 523 -11.30 14.66 8.35
C LYS A 523 -11.89 13.28 8.04
N LEU A 524 -13.00 12.97 8.70
CA LEU A 524 -13.90 11.87 8.34
C LEU A 524 -15.13 12.45 7.63
N PHE A 525 -15.45 11.91 6.47
CA PHE A 525 -16.57 12.32 5.64
C PHE A 525 -17.63 11.23 5.62
N VAL A 526 -18.90 11.62 5.72
CA VAL A 526 -20.05 10.74 5.49
C VAL A 526 -20.91 11.34 4.39
N ARG A 527 -21.20 10.53 3.38
CA ARG A 527 -21.89 10.91 2.15
C ARG A 527 -23.07 9.99 1.89
N ASP A 528 -24.05 10.49 1.15
CA ASP A 528 -25.07 9.64 0.55
C ASP A 528 -24.46 8.77 -0.55
N THR A 529 -24.68 7.46 -0.49
CA THR A 529 -24.05 6.48 -1.40
C THR A 529 -24.50 6.63 -2.85
N LYS A 530 -25.74 7.06 -3.09
CA LYS A 530 -26.30 7.17 -4.45
C LYS A 530 -25.88 8.44 -5.17
N THR A 531 -25.73 9.53 -4.43
CA THR A 531 -25.54 10.88 -4.98
C THR A 531 -24.18 11.49 -4.70
N GLY A 532 -23.41 10.93 -3.75
CA GLY A 532 -22.14 11.49 -3.30
C GLY A 532 -22.28 12.75 -2.42
N LYS A 533 -23.50 13.19 -2.14
CA LYS A 533 -23.79 14.38 -1.32
C LYS A 533 -23.17 14.25 0.06
N LEU A 534 -22.41 15.27 0.49
CA LEU A 534 -21.87 15.34 1.85
C LEU A 534 -23.00 15.52 2.87
N LEU A 535 -23.06 14.62 3.85
CA LEU A 535 -24.05 14.61 4.93
C LEU A 535 -23.44 15.02 6.26
N LYS A 536 -22.19 14.61 6.51
CA LYS A 536 -21.44 14.94 7.72
C LYS A 536 -19.95 15.03 7.42
N GLU A 537 -19.30 15.95 8.09
CA GLU A 537 -17.85 16.05 8.18
C GLU A 537 -17.47 16.13 9.66
N ILE A 538 -16.39 15.45 10.06
CA ILE A 538 -15.84 15.49 11.41
C ILE A 538 -14.34 15.79 11.29
N ASP A 539 -13.89 16.90 11.86
CA ASP A 539 -12.47 17.20 12.03
C ASP A 539 -11.88 16.29 13.11
N THR A 540 -10.88 15.49 12.72
CA THR A 540 -10.17 14.58 13.61
C THR A 540 -8.79 15.10 13.99
N GLY A 541 -8.27 16.09 13.24
CA GLY A 541 -6.92 16.64 13.41
C GLY A 541 -5.79 15.65 13.13
N THR A 542 -6.10 14.44 12.63
CA THR A 542 -5.12 13.38 12.32
C THR A 542 -5.45 12.78 10.95
N PRO A 543 -4.50 12.69 10.01
CA PRO A 543 -4.73 12.14 8.67
C PRO A 543 -5.31 10.73 8.69
N ILE A 544 -6.22 10.42 7.77
CA ILE A 544 -6.84 9.10 7.65
C ILE A 544 -6.61 8.56 6.24
N MET A 545 -5.94 7.40 6.13
CA MET A 545 -5.71 6.67 4.87
C MET A 545 -6.36 5.29 4.88
N ALA A 546 -6.35 4.61 6.04
CA ALA A 546 -7.01 3.31 6.22
C ALA A 546 -8.51 3.37 5.93
N ALA A 547 -9.11 2.23 5.58
CA ALA A 547 -10.56 2.15 5.42
C ALA A 547 -11.25 2.22 6.79
N PRO A 548 -12.29 3.06 6.95
CA PRO A 548 -13.20 2.95 8.09
C PRO A 548 -13.89 1.58 8.09
N MET A 549 -14.34 1.14 9.26
CA MET A 549 -15.16 -0.05 9.44
C MET A 549 -16.28 0.22 10.44
N THR A 550 -17.32 -0.61 10.48
CA THR A 550 -18.46 -0.43 11.39
C THR A 550 -18.89 -1.74 12.02
N TYR A 551 -19.41 -1.69 13.24
CA TYR A 551 -19.82 -2.83 14.03
C TYR A 551 -20.93 -2.43 15.02
N GLU A 552 -21.55 -3.42 15.67
CA GLU A 552 -22.57 -3.21 16.70
C GLU A 552 -22.20 -4.00 17.97
N VAL A 553 -22.17 -3.31 19.11
CA VAL A 553 -22.01 -3.93 20.44
C VAL A 553 -23.06 -3.36 21.38
N GLY A 554 -23.76 -4.23 22.11
CA GLY A 554 -24.80 -3.82 23.06
C GLY A 554 -25.95 -3.03 22.41
N GLY A 555 -26.25 -3.28 21.13
CA GLY A 555 -27.28 -2.56 20.37
C GLY A 555 -26.88 -1.14 19.92
N VAL A 556 -25.61 -0.76 20.08
CA VAL A 556 -25.08 0.52 19.60
C VAL A 556 -24.17 0.25 18.40
N GLN A 557 -24.46 0.91 17.28
CA GLN A 557 -23.58 0.90 16.11
C GLN A 557 -22.44 1.92 16.28
N TYR A 558 -21.23 1.49 15.95
CA TYR A 558 -20.00 2.27 15.98
C TYR A 558 -19.33 2.29 14.61
N ILE A 559 -18.55 3.34 14.33
CA ILE A 559 -17.63 3.42 13.19
C ILE A 559 -16.23 3.59 13.75
N ALA A 560 -15.27 2.75 13.37
CA ALA A 560 -13.88 2.87 13.79
C ALA A 560 -12.95 3.08 12.58
N VAL A 561 -11.85 3.80 12.80
CA VAL A 561 -10.83 4.02 11.77
C VAL A 561 -9.46 4.26 12.40
N MET A 562 -8.43 3.72 11.75
CA MET A 562 -7.03 3.99 12.09
C MET A 562 -6.58 5.29 11.40
N ALA A 563 -5.93 6.18 12.15
CA ALA A 563 -5.52 7.50 11.70
C ALA A 563 -4.00 7.70 11.91
N GLY A 564 -3.31 8.08 10.85
CA GLY A 564 -1.87 8.31 10.81
C GLY A 564 -1.36 8.35 9.37
N TRP A 565 -0.63 9.41 9.03
CA TRP A 565 -0.02 9.65 7.71
C TRP A 565 1.22 8.80 7.46
N GLY A 566 1.43 8.34 6.23
CA GLY A 566 2.61 7.57 5.84
C GLY A 566 2.43 6.80 4.53
N GLY A 567 3.00 5.61 4.46
CA GLY A 567 2.91 4.72 3.30
C GLY A 567 3.81 5.12 2.12
N GLY A 568 3.48 4.62 0.91
CA GLY A 568 4.22 4.85 -0.34
C GLY A 568 4.17 6.28 -0.90
N GLY A 569 3.66 7.26 -0.15
CA GLY A 569 3.79 8.69 -0.46
C GLY A 569 5.21 9.22 -0.29
N TYR A 570 6.14 8.34 0.11
CA TYR A 570 7.50 8.65 0.57
C TYR A 570 7.40 9.60 1.79
N PRO A 571 8.46 9.96 2.52
CA PRO A 571 8.30 10.65 3.80
C PRO A 571 7.76 12.10 3.64
N PHE A 572 7.42 12.52 2.42
CA PHE A 572 6.74 13.76 2.10
C PHE A 572 5.40 13.88 2.83
N VAL A 573 5.17 15.06 3.41
CA VAL A 573 3.90 15.40 4.04
C VAL A 573 3.31 16.57 3.27
N PRO A 574 2.20 16.40 2.54
CA PRO A 574 1.61 17.50 1.78
C PRO A 574 1.15 18.63 2.71
N ARG A 575 1.29 19.89 2.30
CA ARG A 575 0.91 21.06 3.13
C ARG A 575 -0.57 21.11 3.50
N TYR A 576 -1.43 20.47 2.71
CA TYR A 576 -2.86 20.31 3.00
C TYR A 576 -3.14 19.19 4.02
N SER A 577 -2.15 18.38 4.39
CA SER A 577 -2.31 17.31 5.38
C SER A 577 -2.42 17.88 6.80
N ALA A 578 -3.25 17.26 7.63
CA ALA A 578 -3.25 17.55 9.07
C ALA A 578 -1.89 17.22 9.72
N ALA A 579 -1.15 16.22 9.22
CA ALA A 579 0.19 15.94 9.75
C ALA A 579 1.17 17.09 9.53
N TYR A 580 0.98 17.87 8.47
CA TYR A 580 1.80 19.04 8.21
C TYR A 580 1.58 20.15 9.24
N THR A 581 0.37 20.27 9.77
CA THR A 581 -0.01 21.38 10.67
C THR A 581 -0.05 20.98 12.14
N ARG A 582 -0.29 19.70 12.45
CA ARG A 582 -0.53 19.18 13.80
C ARG A 582 0.38 18.00 14.18
N GLY A 583 1.29 17.60 13.30
CA GLY A 583 2.12 16.41 13.50
C GLY A 583 1.35 15.11 13.28
N ASN A 584 2.07 13.99 13.33
CA ASN A 584 1.56 12.70 12.88
C ASN A 584 1.24 11.71 14.01
N MET A 585 0.64 12.19 15.10
CA MET A 585 0.25 11.32 16.22
C MET A 585 -0.73 10.23 15.74
N ASN A 586 -0.34 8.96 15.84
CA ASN A 586 -1.18 7.85 15.39
C ASN A 586 -2.27 7.51 16.41
N ARG A 587 -3.50 7.33 15.91
CA ARG A 587 -4.70 7.15 16.74
C ARG A 587 -5.64 6.09 16.17
N LEU A 588 -6.36 5.40 17.04
CA LEU A 588 -7.61 4.72 16.72
C LEU A 588 -8.76 5.63 17.13
N LEU A 589 -9.64 5.97 16.19
CA LEU A 589 -10.79 6.84 16.41
C LEU A 589 -12.08 6.06 16.24
N VAL A 590 -12.99 6.12 17.22
CA VAL A 590 -14.27 5.42 17.18
C VAL A 590 -15.43 6.38 17.42
N PHE A 591 -16.46 6.29 16.59
CA PHE A 591 -17.58 7.21 16.51
C PHE A 591 -18.91 6.50 16.73
N LYS A 592 -19.89 7.22 17.28
CA LYS A 592 -21.29 6.77 17.40
C LYS A 592 -22.26 7.93 17.33
N VAL A 593 -23.55 7.65 17.12
CA VAL A 593 -24.60 8.67 17.24
C VAL A 593 -24.67 9.17 18.68
N GLY A 594 -24.69 10.50 18.86
CA GLY A 594 -24.64 11.13 20.18
C GLY A 594 -23.24 11.17 20.80
N GLY A 595 -22.19 10.85 20.03
CA GLY A 595 -20.80 11.02 20.47
C GLY A 595 -20.38 12.49 20.58
N GLY A 596 -19.27 12.73 21.28
CA GLY A 596 -18.74 14.06 21.58
C GLY A 596 -17.88 14.66 20.46
N LYS A 597 -17.28 15.82 20.75
CA LYS A 597 -16.28 16.44 19.87
C LYS A 597 -14.98 15.63 19.91
N VAL A 598 -14.29 15.54 18.76
CA VAL A 598 -12.94 14.95 18.71
C VAL A 598 -11.92 15.95 19.30
N PRO A 599 -11.10 15.56 20.30
CA PRO A 599 -9.96 16.35 20.72
C PRO A 599 -8.91 16.38 19.61
N LEU A 600 -8.60 17.59 19.11
CA LEU A 600 -7.62 17.79 18.04
C LEU A 600 -6.20 17.85 18.63
N PRO A 601 -5.19 17.25 17.98
CA PRO A 601 -3.79 17.47 18.35
C PRO A 601 -3.41 18.95 18.20
N ASP A 602 -2.45 19.41 19.01
CA ASP A 602 -1.99 20.79 18.98
C ASP A 602 -1.37 21.19 17.63
N LEU A 603 -1.39 22.49 17.34
CA LEU A 603 -0.68 23.01 16.16
C LEU A 603 0.83 22.92 16.38
N LEU A 604 1.55 22.49 15.35
CA LEU A 604 3.00 22.54 15.33
C LEU A 604 3.48 24.00 15.36
N PRO A 605 4.61 24.28 16.05
CA PRO A 605 5.18 25.62 16.07
C PRO A 605 5.60 26.07 14.65
N PRO A 606 5.69 27.38 14.41
CA PRO A 606 6.25 27.91 13.17
C PRO A 606 7.63 27.32 12.87
N LEU A 607 7.96 27.19 11.58
CA LEU A 607 9.28 26.74 11.20
C LEU A 607 10.32 27.80 11.58
N GLU A 608 11.40 27.32 12.19
CA GLU A 608 12.61 28.10 12.40
C GLU A 608 13.53 27.97 11.19
N VAL A 609 14.41 28.96 11.03
CA VAL A 609 15.49 28.96 10.04
C VAL A 609 16.42 27.78 10.32
N ALA A 610 16.83 27.07 9.27
CA ALA A 610 17.78 25.97 9.35
C ALA A 610 19.04 26.38 10.13
N PRO A 611 19.59 25.51 11.01
CA PRO A 611 20.82 25.79 11.75
C PRO A 611 21.98 26.13 10.82
N GLU A 612 22.94 26.91 11.32
CA GLU A 612 24.20 27.15 10.61
C GLU A 612 24.92 25.81 10.38
N PRO A 613 25.27 25.46 9.13
CA PRO A 613 26.04 24.24 8.87
C PRO A 613 27.48 24.39 9.41
N PRO A 614 28.16 23.29 9.74
CA PRO A 614 29.59 23.33 10.02
C PRO A 614 30.39 23.70 8.75
N ALA A 615 31.66 24.06 8.94
CA ALA A 615 32.58 24.20 7.81
C ALA A 615 32.77 22.85 7.11
N GLN A 616 32.97 22.89 5.78
CA GLN A 616 33.34 21.70 5.02
C GLN A 616 34.68 21.14 5.51
N ALA A 617 34.84 19.81 5.46
CA ALA A 617 36.10 19.16 5.73
C ALA A 617 37.19 19.62 4.74
N ALA A 618 38.45 19.55 5.16
CA ALA A 618 39.58 19.93 4.31
C ALA A 618 39.62 19.06 3.04
N GLY A 619 39.79 19.69 1.87
CA GLY A 619 39.89 18.99 0.59
C GLY A 619 38.55 18.69 -0.11
N VAL A 620 37.40 19.02 0.47
CA VAL A 620 36.10 18.91 -0.21
C VAL A 620 36.07 19.82 -1.44
N THR A 621 35.69 19.27 -2.59
CA THR A 621 35.55 19.99 -3.87
C THR A 621 34.11 19.97 -4.37
N ALA A 622 33.81 20.77 -5.40
CA ALA A 622 32.52 20.70 -6.09
C ALA A 622 32.22 19.30 -6.67
N ALA A 623 33.25 18.58 -7.12
CA ALA A 623 33.11 17.20 -7.60
C ALA A 623 32.73 16.24 -6.46
N THR A 624 33.30 16.43 -5.27
CA THR A 624 32.95 15.66 -4.06
C THR A 624 31.48 15.86 -3.69
N ILE A 625 31.00 17.11 -3.69
CA ILE A 625 29.59 17.46 -3.43
C ILE A 625 28.67 16.84 -4.48
N ALA A 626 29.02 16.92 -5.76
CA ALA A 626 28.23 16.31 -6.85
C ALA A 626 28.15 14.78 -6.74
N ARG A 627 29.26 14.12 -6.38
CA ARG A 627 29.26 12.68 -6.09
C ARG A 627 28.36 12.37 -4.88
N GLY A 628 28.46 13.16 -3.81
CA GLY A 628 27.62 13.05 -2.62
C GLY A 628 26.13 13.16 -2.92
N GLN A 629 25.75 14.07 -3.80
CA GLN A 629 24.39 14.20 -4.29
C GLN A 629 23.91 12.91 -4.96
N GLY A 630 24.67 12.36 -5.92
CA GLY A 630 24.29 11.12 -6.60
C GLY A 630 24.17 9.93 -5.65
N LEU A 631 25.07 9.83 -4.66
CA LEU A 631 25.00 8.81 -3.61
C LEU A 631 23.77 9.01 -2.71
N PHE A 632 23.43 10.25 -2.35
CA PHE A 632 22.24 10.56 -1.56
C PHE A 632 20.96 10.15 -2.29
N PHE A 633 20.80 10.50 -3.56
CA PHE A 633 19.61 10.13 -4.34
C PHE A 633 19.48 8.62 -4.53
N GLY A 634 20.60 7.93 -4.73
CA GLY A 634 20.62 6.48 -4.92
C GLY A 634 20.42 5.63 -3.67
N ASN A 635 20.48 6.21 -2.46
CA ASN A 635 20.48 5.44 -1.20
C ASN A 635 19.57 6.05 -0.10
N CYS A 636 19.47 7.37 -0.02
CA CYS A 636 18.86 8.08 1.12
C CYS A 636 17.53 8.75 0.79
N ALA A 637 17.35 9.25 -0.45
CA ALA A 637 16.23 10.10 -0.82
C ALA A 637 14.85 9.44 -0.70
N ILE A 638 14.78 8.10 -0.79
CA ILE A 638 13.53 7.35 -0.58
C ILE A 638 12.98 7.52 0.84
N CYS A 639 13.87 7.66 1.83
CA CYS A 639 13.52 7.86 3.24
C CYS A 639 13.77 9.28 3.73
N HIS A 640 14.53 10.13 3.03
CA HIS A 640 14.77 11.52 3.40
C HIS A 640 14.38 12.44 2.24
N ALA A 641 13.10 12.84 2.20
CA ALA A 641 12.61 13.77 1.18
C ALA A 641 13.29 15.16 1.26
N ASN A 642 14.01 15.45 2.35
CA ASN A 642 14.62 16.74 2.63
C ASN A 642 13.61 17.87 2.41
N GLN A 643 12.48 17.78 3.11
CA GLN A 643 11.42 18.77 3.12
C GLN A 643 10.98 19.07 4.55
N PRO A 644 10.49 20.30 4.83
CA PRO A 644 10.04 20.65 6.17
C PRO A 644 8.86 19.77 6.59
N ARG A 645 8.85 19.37 7.86
CA ARG A 645 7.76 18.61 8.49
C ARG A 645 7.46 17.25 7.82
N SER A 646 8.48 16.65 7.20
CA SER A 646 8.48 15.25 6.75
C SER A 646 8.28 14.28 7.93
N ILE A 647 7.80 13.04 7.68
CA ILE A 647 7.69 12.00 8.74
C ILE A 647 9.04 11.40 9.14
N THR A 648 10.08 11.67 8.36
CA THR A 648 11.48 11.37 8.71
C THR A 648 12.27 12.67 8.84
N PRO A 649 13.46 12.65 9.48
CA PRO A 649 14.26 13.86 9.65
C PRO A 649 14.61 14.57 8.33
N ASP A 650 14.45 15.90 8.28
CA ASP A 650 14.94 16.75 7.20
C ASP A 650 16.44 16.99 7.38
N LEU A 651 17.28 16.34 6.57
CA LEU A 651 18.74 16.37 6.73
C LEU A 651 19.36 17.72 6.35
N ARG A 652 18.59 18.66 5.80
CA ARG A 652 19.03 20.05 5.58
C ARG A 652 18.98 20.88 6.86
N ARG A 653 18.49 20.30 7.95
CA ARG A 653 18.29 20.94 9.26
C ARG A 653 19.00 20.16 10.37
N MET A 654 20.07 19.45 10.03
CA MET A 654 20.87 18.71 11.00
C MET A 654 21.40 19.63 12.10
N GLN A 655 21.36 19.13 13.33
CA GLN A 655 21.96 19.79 14.48
C GLN A 655 23.46 19.48 14.55
N PRO A 656 24.28 20.30 15.23
CA PRO A 656 25.73 20.08 15.32
C PRO A 656 26.12 18.65 15.74
N ALA A 657 25.46 18.10 16.78
CA ALA A 657 25.72 16.73 17.23
C ALA A 657 25.40 15.67 16.16
N THR A 658 24.42 15.90 15.28
CA THR A 658 24.12 14.99 14.17
C THR A 658 25.21 15.02 13.10
N HIS A 659 25.84 16.18 12.87
CA HIS A 659 27.01 16.24 11.99
C HIS A 659 28.21 15.50 12.58
N GLU A 660 28.45 15.65 13.88
CA GLU A 660 29.57 15.00 14.58
C GLU A 660 29.44 13.47 14.55
N MET A 661 28.22 12.95 14.66
CA MET A 661 27.94 11.50 14.66
C MET A 661 27.56 10.94 13.27
N PHE A 662 27.83 11.66 12.18
CA PHE A 662 27.27 11.30 10.87
C PHE A 662 27.69 9.89 10.42
N ARG A 663 28.96 9.51 10.64
CA ARG A 663 29.48 8.19 10.26
C ARG A 663 28.92 7.09 11.15
N GLU A 664 28.81 7.34 12.45
CA GLU A 664 28.24 6.40 13.42
C GLU A 664 26.76 6.12 13.10
N ILE A 665 26.02 7.13 12.66
CA ILE A 665 24.64 6.98 12.21
C ILE A 665 24.57 6.17 10.91
N VAL A 666 25.34 6.55 9.88
CA VAL A 666 25.19 5.99 8.53
C VAL A 666 25.86 4.62 8.37
N LEU A 667 27.03 4.42 8.96
CA LEU A 667 27.87 3.24 8.77
C LEU A 667 27.81 2.27 9.94
N GLU A 668 27.71 2.77 11.18
CA GLU A 668 27.77 1.92 12.38
C GLU A 668 26.39 1.55 12.94
N GLY A 669 25.33 2.21 12.46
CA GLY A 669 23.95 1.89 12.81
C GLY A 669 23.50 2.44 14.17
N LEU A 670 24.07 3.58 14.61
CA LEU A 670 23.72 4.22 15.89
C LEU A 670 22.20 4.44 16.06
N LEU A 671 21.48 4.68 14.96
CA LEU A 671 20.03 4.93 14.95
C LEU A 671 19.21 3.78 14.34
N THR A 672 19.79 2.59 14.15
CA THR A 672 19.07 1.43 13.61
C THR A 672 17.85 1.02 14.46
N PRO A 673 17.89 1.02 15.81
CA PRO A 673 16.69 0.77 16.61
C PRO A 673 15.52 1.74 16.33
N ASN A 674 15.82 2.96 15.87
CA ASN A 674 14.82 3.97 15.52
C ASN A 674 14.37 3.88 14.04
N GLY A 675 14.93 2.93 13.28
CA GLY A 675 14.58 2.66 11.89
C GLY A 675 15.49 3.29 10.85
N MET A 676 16.65 3.86 11.23
CA MET A 676 17.68 4.32 10.29
C MET A 676 18.67 3.18 10.00
N PRO A 677 18.62 2.54 8.82
CA PRO A 677 19.46 1.39 8.52
C PRO A 677 20.94 1.76 8.43
N ARG A 678 21.83 0.81 8.74
CA ARG A 678 23.28 0.91 8.49
C ARG A 678 23.62 0.62 7.03
N TRP A 679 24.68 1.23 6.53
CA TRP A 679 25.07 1.19 5.11
C TRP A 679 26.51 0.73 4.82
N ASN A 680 27.25 0.24 5.82
CA ASN A 680 28.65 -0.14 5.69
C ASN A 680 28.96 -1.33 4.75
N ASP A 681 27.93 -2.01 4.23
CA ASP A 681 28.06 -3.06 3.22
C ASP A 681 27.86 -2.54 1.78
N ILE A 682 27.45 -1.28 1.59
CA ILE A 682 27.28 -0.63 0.28
C ILE A 682 28.12 0.66 0.17
N LEU A 683 28.22 1.43 1.25
CA LEU A 683 28.90 2.71 1.30
C LEU A 683 30.24 2.59 2.03
N SER A 684 31.30 3.08 1.39
CA SER A 684 32.59 3.31 2.05
C SER A 684 32.56 4.55 2.95
N THR A 685 33.59 4.74 3.77
CA THR A 685 33.77 5.99 4.53
C THR A 685 33.81 7.22 3.61
N ASP A 686 34.50 7.14 2.47
CA ASP A 686 34.57 8.23 1.50
C ASP A 686 33.22 8.50 0.80
N ASP A 687 32.36 7.47 0.65
CA ASP A 687 30.99 7.66 0.17
C ASP A 687 30.16 8.43 1.21
N ALA A 688 30.22 8.01 2.49
CA ALA A 688 29.52 8.68 3.58
C ALA A 688 29.98 10.15 3.71
N ASP A 689 31.28 10.41 3.65
CA ASP A 689 31.82 11.77 3.72
C ASP A 689 31.38 12.64 2.54
N ALA A 690 31.28 12.07 1.34
CA ALA A 690 30.77 12.79 0.19
C ALA A 690 29.28 13.14 0.36
N ILE A 691 28.46 12.20 0.85
CA ILE A 691 27.06 12.48 1.20
C ILE A 691 26.97 13.58 2.25
N HIS A 692 27.81 13.53 3.29
CA HIS A 692 27.85 14.56 4.33
C HIS A 692 28.22 15.93 3.77
N ALA A 693 29.25 15.99 2.92
CA ALA A 693 29.65 17.22 2.23
C ALA A 693 28.51 17.81 1.38
N TYR A 694 27.75 16.97 0.68
CA TYR A 694 26.54 17.39 -0.03
C TYR A 694 25.47 17.96 0.91
N LEU A 695 25.20 17.29 2.03
CA LEU A 695 24.18 17.74 2.99
C LEU A 695 24.59 19.06 3.68
N ILE A 696 25.87 19.25 4.00
CA ILE A 696 26.41 20.52 4.53
C ILE A 696 26.19 21.66 3.52
N ASP A 697 26.52 21.45 2.24
CA ASP A 697 26.29 22.43 1.18
C ASP A 697 24.79 22.73 0.98
N LEU A 698 23.95 21.70 0.98
CA LEU A 698 22.50 21.85 0.86
C LEU A 698 21.88 22.59 2.05
N GLN A 699 22.35 22.33 3.28
CA GLN A 699 21.94 23.06 4.48
C GLN A 699 22.32 24.54 4.41
N GLY A 700 23.55 24.86 3.97
CA GLY A 700 23.97 26.25 3.76
C GLY A 700 23.09 27.00 2.76
N LYS A 701 22.78 26.37 1.62
CA LYS A 701 21.84 26.92 0.62
C LYS A 701 20.43 27.11 1.17
N THR A 702 19.93 26.12 1.92
CA THR A 702 18.61 26.16 2.55
C THR A 702 18.51 27.30 3.55
N ARG A 703 19.51 27.44 4.43
CA ARG A 703 19.56 28.52 5.41
C ARG A 703 19.62 29.90 4.76
N ALA A 704 20.43 30.08 3.71
CA ALA A 704 20.53 31.34 2.99
C ALA A 704 19.19 31.75 2.36
N ASP A 705 18.48 30.80 1.74
CA ASP A 705 17.13 31.01 1.20
C ASP A 705 16.11 31.35 2.30
N GLU A 706 16.15 30.62 3.42
CA GLU A 706 15.24 30.85 4.54
C GLU A 706 15.46 32.21 5.24
N LEU A 707 16.72 32.64 5.40
CA LEU A 707 17.05 33.99 5.89
C LEU A 707 16.54 35.07 4.93
N ALA A 708 16.66 34.85 3.61
CA ALA A 708 16.13 35.78 2.61
C ALA A 708 14.59 35.85 2.66
N LYS A 709 13.91 34.70 2.82
CA LYS A 709 12.46 34.62 3.00
C LYS A 709 12.02 35.32 4.29
N GLN A 710 12.69 35.06 5.41
CA GLN A 710 12.41 35.69 6.69
C GLN A 710 12.53 37.22 6.60
N LYS A 711 13.61 37.73 5.99
CA LYS A 711 13.81 39.17 5.74
C LYS A 711 12.71 39.76 4.85
N ALA A 712 12.17 38.97 3.92
CA ALA A 712 11.10 39.37 3.01
C ALA A 712 9.67 39.13 3.58
N GLY A 713 9.53 38.67 4.82
CA GLY A 713 8.22 38.35 5.43
C GLY A 713 7.49 37.18 4.75
N LYS A 714 8.22 36.30 4.06
CA LYS A 714 7.68 35.12 3.37
C LYS A 714 7.76 33.87 4.27
N PRO A 715 6.80 32.92 4.16
CA PRO A 715 6.89 31.65 4.87
C PRO A 715 8.11 30.85 4.43
N LEU A 716 8.77 30.16 5.38
CA LEU A 716 9.99 29.38 5.09
C LEU A 716 9.70 28.18 4.18
N ASP A 717 8.54 27.57 4.36
CA ASP A 717 8.04 26.39 3.66
C ASP A 717 7.34 26.69 2.33
N GLY A 718 7.84 27.63 1.52
CA GLY A 718 7.30 27.86 0.17
C GLY A 718 7.18 26.58 -0.68
N PRO A 719 6.32 26.56 -1.74
CA PRO A 719 6.13 25.39 -2.58
C PRO A 719 7.46 24.81 -3.04
N SER A 720 7.75 23.57 -2.67
CA SER A 720 8.90 22.81 -3.11
C SER A 720 8.44 21.75 -4.09
N LEU A 721 9.28 21.46 -5.08
CA LEU A 721 9.08 20.33 -5.97
C LEU A 721 8.88 19.04 -5.17
N THR A 722 7.85 18.28 -5.50
CA THR A 722 7.74 16.90 -5.04
C THR A 722 8.67 16.05 -5.90
N ILE A 723 9.99 16.26 -5.80
CA ILE A 723 10.95 15.43 -6.53
C ILE A 723 10.97 14.07 -5.87
N LEU A 724 10.16 13.17 -6.42
CA LEU A 724 10.15 11.74 -6.09
C LEU A 724 10.90 10.98 -7.18
N SER A 725 12.10 11.48 -7.45
CA SER A 725 13.07 10.79 -8.27
C SER A 725 14.14 10.24 -7.33
N ASN A 726 14.35 8.93 -7.42
CA ASN A 726 15.54 8.18 -7.00
C ASN A 726 16.84 8.64 -7.73
N TYR A 727 16.78 9.77 -8.46
CA TYR A 727 17.84 10.40 -9.23
C TYR A 727 17.74 11.92 -9.22
#